data_AF-A0A2N6FH63-F1
#
_entry.id   AF-A0A2N6FH63-F1
#
_cell.length_a   1.000
_cell.length_b   1.000
_cell.length_c   1.000
_cell.angle_alpha   90.00
_cell.angle_beta   90.00
_cell.angle_gamma   90.00
#
_symmetry.space_group_name_H-M   'P 1'
#
loop_
_entity.id
_entity.type
_entity.pdbx_description
1 polymer ?
#
loop_
_entity_poly.entity_id
_entity_poly.type
_entity_poly.pdbx_seq_one_letter_code
_entity_poly.pdbx_strand_id
1 'polypeptide(L)'
;MLKQISIGIITISSLLLLVLPSTVLASKGISPDQAMQMLKKGNDRFISGKSKHPRSTKQRLIQAGKENQGEHAYATVITCSDSRVPVERIFDAGVMDVFVIRVAGNVVDTDEAGSIEYGLAHVNTPVLVVLGHTQCGAVTAVTNAVQGRGHELERNIPPLVDNIEPAVLRAMEKYPGLKGKLVIPAGIEENVWQGIEDLFMVSPSSRELVKSGQARVVGAIYDVGSGKVKWLPESNVGQILTRVENNPNREMVAMAGGHSEPANSGGSYSSSHGGGHGEISSASHSGAAVSGDKVTLIDRRMMNELDAGRHRQSRIENVNLQSKSSSVGFIFLIAGVLVMIGCGIGFSRTRLFANLKIGGKLATGFGTVVTLVVILGVGSYYFMDVINTEYDAALGAIDLDMMASEISTLQGEYIVFGIEDNARGEKIVKEVNGLITQYSDDLTDMAAFNLSAQINSELDRIRGLVGRYDETFKEMVDSYHKVERDKEVLEELSHDMESQLAEVTKEHEAELDAIENARRIDVGQLKLQTNLVESLFEAEIRVAEVAGESAEFMLDKRIARIEPMERLLGELLGYLGTAKAIFPQLSNSQAEQAADRQRMQRLEDEVHEYIEALSEVVVAELQVEVNQVDAREEMTGIETLAGGIATYLDGEAESAKEQANMLMIVMMLLAAAVGTVIAFFVTRSITA
;
A
#
# COMPACT_ATOMS: atom_id res chain seq x y z
N MET A 1 -38.47 -70.68 -30.66
CA MET A 1 -38.82 -70.01 -29.39
C MET A 1 -37.52 -69.77 -28.62
N LEU A 2 -37.27 -68.52 -28.23
CA LEU A 2 -36.26 -68.04 -27.26
C LEU A 2 -34.75 -68.17 -27.58
N LYS A 3 -34.19 -67.13 -28.21
CA LYS A 3 -33.17 -66.23 -27.61
C LYS A 3 -32.80 -65.11 -28.59
N GLN A 4 -33.73 -64.18 -28.79
CA GLN A 4 -33.47 -62.82 -29.25
C GLN A 4 -33.83 -61.89 -28.08
N ILE A 5 -32.95 -61.82 -27.07
CA ILE A 5 -32.98 -60.81 -26.01
C ILE A 5 -31.51 -60.58 -25.62
N SER A 6 -31.13 -59.30 -25.49
CA SER A 6 -29.92 -58.80 -24.80
C SER A 6 -28.74 -58.27 -25.62
N ILE A 7 -28.96 -57.51 -26.71
CA ILE A 7 -28.00 -56.47 -27.14
C ILE A 7 -28.80 -55.26 -27.67
N GLY A 8 -29.44 -54.54 -26.77
CA GLY A 8 -30.30 -53.40 -27.10
C GLY A 8 -30.62 -52.53 -25.89
N ILE A 9 -29.62 -52.32 -25.03
CA ILE A 9 -29.60 -51.34 -23.94
C ILE A 9 -28.13 -50.87 -23.88
N ILE A 10 -27.89 -49.56 -23.73
CA ILE A 10 -26.61 -48.84 -23.95
C ILE A 10 -26.45 -48.31 -25.39
N THR A 11 -27.32 -47.41 -25.82
CA THR A 11 -27.03 -46.35 -26.82
C THR A 11 -28.10 -45.25 -26.88
N ILE A 12 -28.94 -45.10 -25.85
CA ILE A 12 -29.92 -44.00 -25.76
C ILE A 12 -29.97 -43.48 -24.31
N SER A 13 -28.89 -42.83 -23.87
CA SER A 13 -28.85 -42.06 -22.61
C SER A 13 -28.04 -40.76 -22.73
N SER A 14 -27.81 -40.27 -23.95
CA SER A 14 -26.95 -39.08 -24.18
C SER A 14 -27.58 -38.00 -25.03
N LEU A 15 -28.88 -38.08 -25.35
CA LEU A 15 -29.52 -37.13 -26.26
C LEU A 15 -30.94 -36.71 -25.82
N LEU A 16 -31.12 -36.42 -24.53
CA LEU A 16 -32.33 -35.78 -24.02
C LEU A 16 -32.02 -34.92 -22.77
N LEU A 17 -31.19 -33.90 -22.97
CA LEU A 17 -30.89 -32.86 -21.96
C LEU A 17 -30.50 -31.55 -22.66
N LEU A 18 -31.27 -31.16 -23.66
CA LEU A 18 -31.33 -29.77 -24.13
C LEU A 18 -32.81 -29.38 -24.19
N VAL A 19 -33.10 -28.16 -23.74
CA VAL A 19 -34.42 -27.55 -23.54
C VAL A 19 -35.07 -27.89 -22.19
N LEU A 20 -34.47 -27.37 -21.11
CA LEU A 20 -35.26 -26.88 -19.98
C LEU A 20 -35.39 -25.35 -20.15
N PRO A 21 -36.58 -24.76 -19.91
CA PRO A 21 -36.70 -23.32 -19.81
C PRO A 21 -35.88 -22.84 -18.62
N SER A 22 -35.19 -21.71 -18.78
CA SER A 22 -34.41 -21.04 -17.74
C SER A 22 -35.29 -20.72 -16.54
N THR A 23 -35.48 -21.69 -15.65
CA THR A 23 -35.88 -21.43 -14.28
C THR A 23 -34.71 -20.71 -13.65
N VAL A 24 -34.88 -19.41 -13.40
CA VAL A 24 -34.02 -18.62 -12.52
C VAL A 24 -33.80 -19.45 -11.26
N LEU A 25 -32.59 -20.02 -11.14
CA LEU A 25 -32.13 -20.66 -9.92
C LEU A 25 -32.04 -19.54 -8.89
N ALA A 26 -33.05 -19.42 -8.03
CA ALA A 26 -32.96 -18.62 -6.83
C ALA A 26 -31.71 -19.09 -6.07
N SER A 27 -30.74 -18.18 -5.90
CA SER A 27 -29.47 -18.49 -5.27
C SER A 27 -29.72 -19.06 -3.87
N LYS A 28 -28.91 -20.05 -3.50
CA LYS A 28 -28.88 -20.65 -2.16
C LYS A 28 -28.16 -19.71 -1.16
N GLY A 29 -28.39 -18.41 -1.29
CA GLY A 29 -27.79 -17.33 -0.51
C GLY A 29 -28.77 -16.79 0.54
N ILE A 30 -28.25 -15.97 1.45
CA ILE A 30 -29.08 -15.25 2.42
C ILE A 30 -29.92 -14.16 1.73
N SER A 31 -31.15 -13.94 2.21
CA SER A 31 -32.02 -12.90 1.67
C SER A 31 -31.57 -11.47 2.07
N PRO A 32 -31.96 -10.43 1.31
CA PRO A 32 -31.69 -9.04 1.68
C PRO A 32 -32.20 -8.67 3.08
N ASP A 33 -33.37 -9.17 3.48
CA ASP A 33 -33.91 -8.93 4.82
C ASP A 33 -33.05 -9.56 5.93
N GLN A 34 -32.50 -10.76 5.69
CA GLN A 34 -31.59 -11.41 6.62
C GLN A 34 -30.27 -10.64 6.74
N ALA A 35 -29.67 -10.23 5.62
CA ALA A 35 -28.47 -9.39 5.60
C ALA A 35 -28.69 -8.09 6.40
N MET A 36 -29.82 -7.39 6.15
CA MET A 36 -30.16 -6.17 6.89
C MET A 36 -30.34 -6.41 8.40
N GLN A 37 -30.92 -7.54 8.80
CA GLN A 37 -31.02 -7.90 10.22
C GLN A 37 -29.65 -8.20 10.83
N MET A 38 -28.73 -8.82 10.08
CA MET A 38 -27.37 -9.09 10.53
C MET A 38 -26.60 -7.79 10.78
N LEU A 39 -26.64 -6.85 9.82
CA LEU A 39 -26.05 -5.52 9.96
C LEU A 39 -26.61 -4.76 11.18
N LYS A 40 -27.94 -4.68 11.30
CA LYS A 40 -28.61 -3.98 12.42
C LYS A 40 -28.24 -4.58 13.78
N LYS A 41 -28.34 -5.91 13.93
CA LYS A 41 -27.94 -6.59 15.17
C LYS A 41 -26.46 -6.44 15.46
N GLY A 42 -25.64 -6.35 14.42
CA GLY A 42 -24.21 -6.06 14.50
C GLY A 42 -23.94 -4.71 15.15
N ASN A 43 -24.57 -3.66 14.60
CA ASN A 43 -24.48 -2.32 15.16
C ASN A 43 -25.04 -2.21 16.58
N ASP A 44 -26.15 -2.90 16.88
CA ASP A 44 -26.69 -2.96 18.25
C ASP A 44 -25.69 -3.56 19.25
N ARG A 45 -24.88 -4.56 18.82
CA ARG A 45 -23.82 -5.12 19.66
C ARG A 45 -22.65 -4.17 19.81
N PHE A 46 -22.26 -3.49 18.74
CA PHE A 46 -21.22 -2.47 18.75
C PHE A 46 -21.55 -1.33 19.73
N ILE A 47 -22.73 -0.71 19.61
CA ILE A 47 -23.13 0.41 20.47
C ILE A 47 -23.33 0.01 21.95
N SER A 48 -23.65 -1.25 22.21
CA SER A 48 -23.84 -1.75 23.57
C SER A 48 -22.55 -2.28 24.22
N GLY A 49 -21.41 -2.22 23.53
CA GLY A 49 -20.14 -2.76 24.00
C GLY A 49 -20.12 -4.28 24.13
N LYS A 50 -20.98 -4.98 23.37
CA LYS A 50 -21.16 -6.45 23.40
C LYS A 50 -20.80 -7.11 22.07
N SER A 51 -19.87 -6.51 21.33
CA SER A 51 -19.32 -7.08 20.09
C SER A 51 -18.80 -8.48 20.33
N LYS A 52 -19.07 -9.38 19.38
CA LYS A 52 -18.66 -10.78 19.45
C LYS A 52 -17.38 -11.04 18.68
N HIS A 53 -16.99 -10.13 17.78
CA HIS A 53 -15.88 -10.33 16.85
C HIS A 53 -16.02 -11.67 16.11
N PRO A 54 -17.17 -11.93 15.46
CA PRO A 54 -17.42 -13.22 14.83
C PRO A 54 -16.42 -13.44 13.70
N ARG A 55 -16.08 -14.71 13.41
CA ARG A 55 -15.31 -15.07 12.21
C ARG A 55 -14.00 -14.28 12.07
N SER A 56 -13.29 -14.11 13.19
CA SER A 56 -11.95 -13.51 13.28
C SER A 56 -10.91 -14.50 13.83
N THR A 57 -11.19 -15.80 13.77
CA THR A 57 -10.29 -16.85 14.27
C THR A 57 -9.26 -17.27 13.21
N LYS A 58 -8.17 -17.90 13.64
CA LYS A 58 -7.15 -18.47 12.74
C LYS A 58 -7.76 -19.46 11.73
N GLN A 59 -8.75 -20.26 12.14
CA GLN A 59 -9.45 -21.17 11.23
C GLN A 59 -10.19 -20.41 10.13
N ARG A 60 -10.79 -19.26 10.45
CA ARG A 60 -11.45 -18.42 9.44
C ARG A 60 -10.44 -17.82 8.46
N LEU A 61 -9.24 -17.45 8.91
CA LEU A 61 -8.18 -16.97 8.00
C LEU A 61 -7.71 -18.07 7.05
N ILE A 62 -7.52 -19.30 7.54
CA ILE A 62 -7.18 -20.45 6.69
C ILE A 62 -8.29 -20.73 5.66
N GLN A 63 -9.56 -20.58 6.06
CA GLN A 63 -10.69 -20.70 5.16
C GLN A 63 -10.68 -19.61 4.09
N ALA A 64 -10.39 -18.36 4.48
CA ALA A 64 -10.32 -17.23 3.56
C ALA A 64 -9.22 -17.37 2.51
N GLY A 65 -8.10 -18.03 2.83
CA GLY A 65 -7.07 -18.35 1.86
C GLY A 65 -7.43 -19.46 0.86
N LYS A 66 -8.64 -20.05 0.93
CA LYS A 66 -9.05 -21.20 0.11
C LYS A 66 -10.41 -21.03 -0.59
N GLU A 67 -11.32 -20.30 0.03
CA GLU A 67 -12.71 -20.17 -0.44
C GLU A 67 -12.97 -18.79 -1.04
N ASN A 68 -13.95 -18.70 -1.93
CA ASN A 68 -14.35 -17.43 -2.55
C ASN A 68 -15.22 -16.63 -1.55
N GLN A 69 -14.91 -15.34 -1.36
CA GLN A 69 -15.69 -14.45 -0.52
C GLN A 69 -17.19 -14.41 -0.87
N GLY A 70 -17.57 -14.59 -2.13
CA GLY A 70 -18.97 -14.61 -2.59
C GLY A 70 -19.82 -15.76 -2.01
N GLU A 71 -19.18 -16.78 -1.43
CA GLU A 71 -19.89 -17.84 -0.69
C GLU A 71 -20.29 -17.41 0.73
N HIS A 72 -19.77 -16.27 1.20
CA HIS A 72 -19.87 -15.84 2.60
C HIS A 72 -20.42 -14.42 2.78
N ALA A 73 -20.06 -13.51 1.89
CA ALA A 73 -20.36 -12.09 2.06
C ALA A 73 -21.85 -11.81 1.94
N TYR A 74 -22.38 -11.03 2.88
CA TYR A 74 -23.80 -10.72 2.97
C TYR A 74 -24.17 -9.28 2.63
N ALA A 75 -23.19 -8.40 2.49
CA ALA A 75 -23.41 -7.03 2.08
C ALA A 75 -22.17 -6.45 1.40
N THR A 76 -22.39 -5.64 0.38
CA THR A 76 -21.43 -4.64 -0.08
C THR A 76 -21.67 -3.34 0.70
N VAL A 77 -20.61 -2.71 1.19
CA VAL A 77 -20.70 -1.44 1.92
C VAL A 77 -19.71 -0.46 1.31
N ILE A 78 -20.22 0.64 0.78
CA ILE A 78 -19.39 1.81 0.42
C ILE A 78 -19.47 2.85 1.54
N THR A 79 -18.32 3.34 1.98
CA THR A 79 -18.22 4.30 3.08
C THR A 79 -17.04 5.26 2.91
N CYS A 80 -16.89 6.18 3.86
CA CYS A 80 -15.78 7.13 3.90
C CYS A 80 -14.44 6.47 4.29
N SER A 81 -13.33 6.99 3.76
CA SER A 81 -11.97 6.64 4.21
C SER A 81 -11.63 7.10 5.63
N ASP A 82 -12.50 7.90 6.27
CA ASP A 82 -12.36 8.36 7.66
C ASP A 82 -12.08 7.19 8.61
N SER A 83 -10.97 7.26 9.35
CA SER A 83 -10.47 6.20 10.24
C SER A 83 -11.44 5.86 11.38
N ARG A 84 -12.37 6.77 11.72
CA ARG A 84 -13.41 6.57 12.74
C ARG A 84 -14.58 5.72 12.24
N VAL A 85 -14.56 5.28 10.98
CA VAL A 85 -15.63 4.48 10.35
C VAL A 85 -15.17 3.05 9.99
N PRO A 86 -14.74 2.23 10.97
CA PRO A 86 -14.33 0.84 10.72
C PRO A 86 -15.56 -0.07 10.50
N VAL A 87 -15.92 -0.34 9.24
CA VAL A 87 -17.17 -1.02 8.84
C VAL A 87 -17.36 -2.36 9.54
N GLU A 88 -16.33 -3.20 9.56
CA GLU A 88 -16.36 -4.53 10.16
C GLU A 88 -16.63 -4.45 11.66
N ARG A 89 -16.10 -3.44 12.34
CA ARG A 89 -16.37 -3.22 13.77
C ARG A 89 -17.76 -2.66 14.00
N ILE A 90 -18.18 -1.68 13.21
CA ILE A 90 -19.49 -1.00 13.31
C ILE A 90 -20.63 -2.01 13.17
N PHE A 91 -20.49 -2.99 12.28
CA PHE A 91 -21.47 -4.04 12.07
C PHE A 91 -21.14 -5.36 12.77
N ASP A 92 -20.12 -5.39 13.64
CA ASP A 92 -19.63 -6.60 14.32
C ASP A 92 -19.57 -7.81 13.36
N ALA A 93 -18.93 -7.58 12.22
CA ALA A 93 -18.70 -8.50 11.13
C ALA A 93 -17.26 -9.04 11.17
N GLY A 94 -17.04 -10.21 10.58
CA GLY A 94 -15.74 -10.88 10.49
C GLY A 94 -15.15 -10.90 9.10
N VAL A 95 -14.11 -11.72 8.93
CA VAL A 95 -13.43 -11.90 7.65
C VAL A 95 -14.37 -12.55 6.62
N MET A 96 -14.40 -11.99 5.40
CA MET A 96 -15.29 -12.34 4.27
C MET A 96 -16.80 -12.11 4.50
N ASP A 97 -17.21 -11.44 5.56
CA ASP A 97 -18.64 -11.19 5.84
C ASP A 97 -19.23 -10.02 5.05
N VAL A 98 -18.42 -9.00 4.78
CA VAL A 98 -18.81 -7.79 4.05
C VAL A 98 -17.76 -7.48 3.00
N PHE A 99 -18.20 -6.97 1.86
CA PHE A 99 -17.34 -6.46 0.80
C PHE A 99 -17.27 -4.93 0.93
N VAL A 100 -16.12 -4.39 1.30
CA VAL A 100 -16.01 -2.99 1.75
C VAL A 100 -15.26 -2.15 0.72
N ILE A 101 -15.83 -0.99 0.39
CA ILE A 101 -15.26 0.03 -0.49
C ILE A 101 -15.15 1.30 0.35
N ARG A 102 -13.94 1.91 0.41
CA ARG A 102 -13.69 3.12 1.21
C ARG A 102 -13.06 4.19 0.35
N VAL A 103 -13.72 5.33 0.27
CA VAL A 103 -13.25 6.51 -0.47
C VAL A 103 -13.60 7.77 0.32
N ALA A 104 -12.78 8.83 0.28
CA ALA A 104 -13.10 10.04 1.03
C ALA A 104 -14.45 10.63 0.57
N GLY A 105 -15.32 10.95 1.53
CA GLY A 105 -16.66 11.44 1.24
C GLY A 105 -17.62 10.38 0.68
N ASN A 106 -17.29 9.08 0.70
CA ASN A 106 -18.14 7.99 0.19
C ASN A 106 -18.73 8.27 -1.21
N VAL A 107 -17.97 8.97 -2.05
CA VAL A 107 -18.36 9.33 -3.41
C VAL A 107 -18.50 8.08 -4.28
N VAL A 108 -19.26 8.19 -5.36
CA VAL A 108 -19.36 7.11 -6.35
C VAL A 108 -18.94 7.66 -7.70
N ASP A 109 -17.71 7.33 -8.10
CA ASP A 109 -17.22 7.54 -9.45
C ASP A 109 -16.95 6.18 -10.12
N THR A 110 -16.16 6.17 -11.18
CA THR A 110 -15.88 5.02 -12.04
C THR A 110 -15.34 3.82 -11.25
N ASP A 111 -14.36 4.04 -10.38
CA ASP A 111 -13.71 2.96 -9.61
C ASP A 111 -14.63 2.41 -8.52
N GLU A 112 -15.36 3.28 -7.83
CA GLU A 112 -16.32 2.85 -6.81
C GLU A 112 -17.54 2.16 -7.41
N ALA A 113 -18.07 2.67 -8.53
CA ALA A 113 -19.16 2.03 -9.24
C ALA A 113 -18.75 0.64 -9.74
N GLY A 114 -17.57 0.50 -10.35
CA GLY A 114 -17.04 -0.79 -10.78
C GLY A 114 -16.85 -1.77 -9.61
N SER A 115 -16.38 -1.28 -8.46
CA SER A 115 -16.25 -2.08 -7.24
C SER A 115 -17.61 -2.49 -6.66
N ILE A 116 -18.62 -1.61 -6.71
CA ILE A 116 -20.00 -1.93 -6.32
C ILE A 116 -20.58 -2.99 -7.26
N GLU A 117 -20.41 -2.83 -8.57
CA GLU A 117 -20.83 -3.82 -9.57
C GLU A 117 -20.21 -5.18 -9.31
N TYR A 118 -18.92 -5.22 -8.97
CA TYR A 118 -18.25 -6.47 -8.60
C TYR A 118 -18.87 -7.09 -7.34
N GLY A 119 -19.12 -6.28 -6.30
CA GLY A 119 -19.76 -6.72 -5.07
C GLY A 119 -21.19 -7.27 -5.27
N LEU A 120 -21.96 -6.66 -6.17
CA LEU A 120 -23.34 -7.05 -6.45
C LEU A 120 -23.45 -8.20 -7.46
N ALA A 121 -22.67 -8.19 -8.53
CA ALA A 121 -22.80 -9.14 -9.65
C ALA A 121 -21.84 -10.35 -9.55
N HIS A 122 -20.68 -10.20 -8.93
CA HIS A 122 -19.66 -11.27 -8.84
C HIS A 122 -19.56 -11.87 -7.44
N VAL A 123 -19.54 -11.04 -6.40
CA VAL A 123 -19.63 -11.51 -5.01
C VAL A 123 -21.07 -11.90 -4.66
N ASN A 124 -22.07 -11.43 -5.43
CA ASN A 124 -23.49 -11.75 -5.26
C ASN A 124 -24.05 -11.32 -3.90
N THR A 125 -23.59 -10.17 -3.37
CA THR A 125 -24.12 -9.68 -2.11
C THR A 125 -25.57 -9.19 -2.28
N PRO A 126 -26.50 -9.58 -1.39
CA PRO A 126 -27.91 -9.24 -1.53
C PRO A 126 -28.26 -7.80 -1.10
N VAL A 127 -27.30 -7.07 -0.50
CA VAL A 127 -27.49 -5.71 0.02
C VAL A 127 -26.29 -4.83 -0.32
N LEU A 128 -26.56 -3.65 -0.85
CA LEU A 128 -25.61 -2.53 -0.90
C LEU A 128 -25.99 -1.51 0.17
N VAL A 129 -25.03 -1.15 1.04
CA VAL A 129 -25.15 -0.03 1.96
C VAL A 129 -24.27 1.12 1.48
N VAL A 130 -24.89 2.28 1.23
CA VAL A 130 -24.17 3.55 1.06
C VAL A 130 -24.15 4.26 2.40
N LEU A 131 -23.00 4.20 3.07
CA LEU A 131 -22.82 4.62 4.47
C LEU A 131 -22.07 5.95 4.54
N GLY A 132 -22.81 7.04 4.76
CA GLY A 132 -22.22 8.32 5.17
C GLY A 132 -21.91 8.33 6.66
N HIS A 133 -21.28 9.40 7.15
CA HIS A 133 -21.07 9.58 8.57
C HIS A 133 -21.13 11.05 9.01
N THR A 134 -21.50 11.28 10.27
CA THR A 134 -21.46 12.62 10.88
C THR A 134 -20.02 13.15 10.92
N GLN A 135 -19.85 14.47 10.83
CA GLN A 135 -18.53 15.13 10.85
C GLN A 135 -17.60 14.69 9.70
N CYS A 136 -18.15 14.42 8.52
CA CYS A 136 -17.37 14.09 7.33
C CYS A 136 -16.50 15.26 6.87
N GLY A 137 -15.19 15.05 6.80
CA GLY A 137 -14.21 16.05 6.36
C GLY A 137 -14.44 16.51 4.92
N ALA A 138 -14.65 15.58 3.98
CA ALA A 138 -14.86 15.89 2.57
C ALA A 138 -16.12 16.76 2.34
N VAL A 139 -17.26 16.36 2.91
CA VAL A 139 -18.50 17.16 2.82
C VAL A 139 -18.34 18.52 3.50
N THR A 140 -17.60 18.59 4.61
CA THR A 140 -17.30 19.85 5.30
C THR A 140 -16.45 20.77 4.43
N ALA A 141 -15.40 20.23 3.80
CA ALA A 141 -14.51 20.98 2.91
C ALA A 141 -15.28 21.57 1.72
N VAL A 142 -16.11 20.75 1.06
CA VAL A 142 -16.95 21.20 -0.07
C VAL A 142 -17.99 22.23 0.39
N THR A 143 -18.61 22.03 1.55
CA THR A 143 -19.54 23.03 2.13
C THR A 143 -18.84 24.37 2.36
N ASN A 144 -17.61 24.36 2.87
CA ASN A 144 -16.84 25.58 3.06
C ASN A 144 -16.45 26.21 1.72
N ALA A 145 -16.01 25.43 0.74
CA ALA A 145 -15.64 25.90 -0.59
C ALA A 145 -16.82 26.59 -1.31
N VAL A 146 -17.98 25.95 -1.35
CA VAL A 146 -19.23 26.52 -1.93
C VAL A 146 -19.65 27.81 -1.22
N GLN A 147 -19.33 27.96 0.07
CA GLN A 147 -19.60 29.16 0.87
C GLN A 147 -18.49 30.24 0.78
N GLY A 148 -17.50 30.06 -0.10
CA GLY A 148 -16.40 31.02 -0.28
C GLY A 148 -15.33 30.98 0.83
N ARG A 149 -15.23 29.86 1.54
CA ARG A 149 -14.24 29.61 2.62
C ARG A 149 -13.35 28.39 2.33
N GLY A 150 -13.22 28.04 1.05
CA GLY A 150 -12.31 26.99 0.60
C GLY A 150 -10.85 27.46 0.64
N HIS A 151 -9.93 26.50 0.62
CA HIS A 151 -8.51 26.70 0.32
C HIS A 151 -8.18 25.91 -0.95
N GLU A 152 -7.01 26.16 -1.54
CA GLU A 152 -6.55 25.37 -2.67
C GLU A 152 -6.39 23.91 -2.25
N LEU A 153 -6.93 23.00 -3.08
CA LEU A 153 -6.88 21.57 -2.85
C LEU A 153 -5.74 20.95 -3.66
N GLU A 154 -5.11 19.91 -3.14
CA GLU A 154 -4.08 19.15 -3.84
C GLU A 154 -4.63 18.54 -5.13
N ARG A 155 -3.79 18.39 -6.16
CA ARG A 155 -4.15 18.02 -7.55
C ARG A 155 -5.27 16.99 -7.73
N ASN A 156 -5.30 15.93 -6.93
CA ASN A 156 -6.24 14.82 -7.10
C ASN A 156 -7.52 14.94 -6.24
N ILE A 157 -7.58 15.90 -5.31
CA ILE A 157 -8.76 16.10 -4.45
C ILE A 157 -9.93 16.77 -5.20
N PRO A 158 -9.74 17.79 -6.06
CA PRO A 158 -10.85 18.37 -6.83
C PRO A 158 -11.71 17.32 -7.55
N PRO A 159 -11.19 16.44 -8.43
CA PRO A 159 -12.02 15.45 -9.12
C PRO A 159 -12.71 14.47 -8.16
N LEU A 160 -12.12 14.21 -6.99
CA LEU A 160 -12.73 13.39 -5.95
C LEU A 160 -13.95 14.06 -5.30
N VAL A 161 -13.84 15.35 -4.99
CA VAL A 161 -14.88 16.09 -4.24
C VAL A 161 -15.92 16.77 -5.13
N ASP A 162 -15.69 16.84 -6.44
CA ASP A 162 -16.65 17.35 -7.43
C ASP A 162 -17.99 16.58 -7.37
N ASN A 163 -17.93 15.28 -7.07
CA ASN A 163 -19.13 14.44 -6.90
C ASN A 163 -19.96 14.81 -5.64
N ILE A 164 -19.39 15.59 -4.70
CA ILE A 164 -20.05 15.99 -3.45
C ILE A 164 -20.75 17.36 -3.58
N GLU A 165 -20.23 18.25 -4.43
CA GLU A 165 -20.77 19.62 -4.58
C GLU A 165 -22.27 19.64 -4.90
N PRO A 166 -22.81 18.83 -5.82
CA PRO A 166 -24.24 18.80 -6.10
C PRO A 166 -25.10 18.46 -4.88
N ALA A 167 -24.59 17.59 -3.99
CA ALA A 167 -25.28 17.24 -2.75
C ALA A 167 -25.36 18.42 -1.77
N VAL A 168 -24.25 19.15 -1.61
CA VAL A 168 -24.19 20.35 -0.76
C VAL A 168 -25.11 21.44 -1.29
N LEU A 169 -25.10 21.70 -2.60
CA LEU A 169 -25.97 22.68 -3.24
C LEU A 169 -27.46 22.33 -3.05
N ARG A 170 -27.84 21.06 -3.24
CA ARG A 170 -29.21 20.60 -2.95
C ARG A 170 -29.59 20.75 -1.49
N ALA A 171 -28.67 20.48 -0.56
CA ALA A 171 -28.92 20.66 0.86
C ALA A 171 -29.19 22.14 1.20
N MET A 172 -28.43 23.06 0.60
CA MET A 172 -28.62 24.51 0.76
C MET A 172 -29.94 25.00 0.15
N GLU A 173 -30.32 24.48 -1.02
CA GLU A 173 -31.58 24.80 -1.68
C GLU A 173 -32.80 24.30 -0.88
N LYS A 174 -32.73 23.07 -0.38
CA LYS A 174 -33.80 22.43 0.41
C LYS A 174 -33.99 23.10 1.77
N TYR A 175 -32.93 23.65 2.34
CA TYR A 175 -32.93 24.28 3.65
C TYR A 175 -32.27 25.68 3.61
N PRO A 176 -32.91 26.68 2.97
CA PRO A 176 -32.32 28.01 2.76
C PRO A 176 -32.05 28.78 4.06
N GLY A 177 -32.65 28.35 5.18
CA GLY A 177 -32.40 28.91 6.52
C GLY A 177 -31.13 28.40 7.21
N LEU A 178 -30.52 27.30 6.74
CA LEU A 178 -29.28 26.77 7.30
C LEU A 178 -28.09 27.54 6.74
N LYS A 179 -27.17 27.98 7.62
CA LYS A 179 -25.96 28.73 7.24
C LYS A 179 -24.72 28.14 7.89
N GLY A 180 -23.57 28.30 7.23
CA GLY A 180 -22.28 27.87 7.77
C GLY A 180 -22.26 26.37 8.06
N LYS A 181 -21.69 26.00 9.22
CA LYS A 181 -21.55 24.61 9.67
C LYS A 181 -22.89 23.87 9.85
N LEU A 182 -24.02 24.58 9.95
CA LEU A 182 -25.34 23.97 10.11
C LEU A 182 -25.85 23.28 8.85
N VAL A 183 -25.28 23.58 7.67
CA VAL A 183 -25.62 22.91 6.41
C VAL A 183 -25.02 21.51 6.34
N ILE A 184 -23.87 21.29 6.99
CA ILE A 184 -23.05 20.07 6.86
C ILE A 184 -23.87 18.79 7.14
N PRO A 185 -24.68 18.67 8.21
CA PRO A 185 -25.46 17.46 8.44
C PRO A 185 -26.46 17.15 7.31
N ALA A 186 -27.07 18.18 6.71
CA ALA A 186 -27.97 18.01 5.56
C ALA A 186 -27.17 17.64 4.30
N GLY A 187 -26.00 18.25 4.09
CA GLY A 187 -25.08 17.91 3.01
C GLY A 187 -24.61 16.45 3.08
N ILE A 188 -24.33 15.93 4.29
CA ILE A 188 -23.94 14.53 4.49
C ILE A 188 -25.07 13.58 4.08
N GLU A 189 -26.32 13.87 4.46
CA GLU A 189 -27.46 13.05 4.07
C GLU A 189 -27.70 13.11 2.54
N GLU A 190 -27.64 14.29 1.95
CA GLU A 190 -27.77 14.46 0.50
C GLU A 190 -26.62 13.83 -0.27
N ASN A 191 -25.43 13.70 0.31
CA ASN A 191 -24.27 13.05 -0.30
C ASN A 191 -24.45 11.53 -0.38
N VAL A 192 -25.12 10.91 0.60
CA VAL A 192 -25.53 9.50 0.51
C VAL A 192 -26.50 9.30 -0.65
N TRP A 193 -27.45 10.22 -0.84
CA TRP A 193 -28.38 10.16 -1.97
C TRP A 193 -27.71 10.42 -3.31
N GLN A 194 -26.75 11.34 -3.35
CA GLN A 194 -25.92 11.63 -4.52
C GLN A 194 -25.19 10.38 -4.99
N GLY A 195 -24.45 9.69 -4.10
CA GLY A 195 -23.75 8.47 -4.49
C GLY A 195 -24.67 7.34 -4.99
N ILE A 196 -25.89 7.22 -4.47
CA ILE A 196 -26.89 6.28 -5.00
C ILE A 196 -27.38 6.70 -6.39
N GLU A 197 -27.59 8.00 -6.60
CA GLU A 197 -27.98 8.55 -7.90
C GLU A 197 -26.87 8.40 -8.94
N ASP A 198 -25.61 8.66 -8.58
CA ASP A 198 -24.44 8.51 -9.43
C ASP A 198 -24.23 7.05 -9.83
N LEU A 199 -24.28 6.12 -8.85
CA LEU A 199 -24.25 4.68 -9.13
C LEU A 199 -25.32 4.31 -10.15
N PHE A 200 -26.56 4.72 -9.90
CA PHE A 200 -27.65 4.40 -10.81
C PHE A 200 -27.48 5.07 -12.15
N MET A 201 -26.87 6.23 -12.28
CA MET A 201 -26.60 6.85 -13.59
C MET A 201 -25.60 6.01 -14.40
N VAL A 202 -24.48 5.62 -13.79
CA VAL A 202 -23.36 4.97 -14.51
C VAL A 202 -23.48 3.45 -14.62
N SER A 203 -24.29 2.80 -13.78
CA SER A 203 -24.39 1.33 -13.68
C SER A 203 -25.77 0.79 -14.05
N PRO A 204 -26.02 0.46 -15.34
CA PRO A 204 -27.23 -0.26 -15.75
C PRO A 204 -27.41 -1.62 -15.07
N SER A 205 -26.29 -2.31 -14.79
CA SER A 205 -26.29 -3.63 -14.13
C SER A 205 -26.82 -3.53 -12.70
N SER A 206 -26.37 -2.55 -11.92
CA SER A 206 -26.87 -2.29 -10.56
C SER A 206 -28.36 -1.95 -10.57
N ARG A 207 -28.83 -1.12 -11.53
CA ARG A 207 -30.26 -0.83 -11.69
C ARG A 207 -31.08 -2.11 -11.91
N GLU A 208 -30.61 -3.02 -12.76
CA GLU A 208 -31.32 -4.27 -13.05
C GLU A 208 -31.36 -5.23 -11.85
N LEU A 209 -30.27 -5.35 -11.10
CA LEU A 209 -30.23 -6.15 -9.88
C LEU A 209 -31.21 -5.63 -8.82
N VAL A 210 -31.35 -4.31 -8.70
CA VAL A 210 -32.32 -3.68 -7.81
C VAL A 210 -33.76 -3.88 -8.29
N LYS A 211 -34.04 -3.66 -9.58
CA LYS A 211 -35.39 -3.84 -10.16
C LYS A 211 -35.88 -5.29 -10.06
N SER A 212 -34.99 -6.25 -10.27
CA SER A 212 -35.30 -7.69 -10.17
C SER A 212 -35.40 -8.18 -8.71
N GLY A 213 -35.06 -7.35 -7.73
CA GLY A 213 -35.08 -7.70 -6.30
C GLY A 213 -33.94 -8.60 -5.87
N GLN A 214 -32.93 -8.82 -6.72
CA GLN A 214 -31.73 -9.60 -6.40
C GLN A 214 -30.80 -8.86 -5.44
N ALA A 215 -30.75 -7.53 -5.53
CA ALA A 215 -30.00 -6.67 -4.62
C ALA A 215 -30.90 -5.58 -4.03
N ARG A 216 -30.67 -5.23 -2.76
CA ARG A 216 -31.33 -4.10 -2.08
C ARG A 216 -30.33 -3.00 -1.80
N VAL A 217 -30.59 -1.78 -2.27
CA VAL A 217 -29.76 -0.60 -1.95
C VAL A 217 -30.35 0.15 -0.77
N VAL A 218 -29.51 0.52 0.20
CA VAL A 218 -29.92 1.23 1.41
C VAL A 218 -28.94 2.36 1.72
N GLY A 219 -29.46 3.56 1.95
CA GLY A 219 -28.68 4.68 2.49
C GLY A 219 -28.66 4.67 4.02
N ALA A 220 -27.52 5.01 4.61
CA ALA A 220 -27.36 5.09 6.06
C ALA A 220 -26.37 6.17 6.48
N ILE A 221 -26.49 6.65 7.72
CA ILE A 221 -25.55 7.60 8.34
C ILE A 221 -25.05 7.00 9.65
N TYR A 222 -23.73 6.81 9.76
CA TYR A 222 -23.06 6.46 10.98
C TYR A 222 -22.76 7.71 11.83
N ASP A 223 -23.17 7.69 13.08
CA ASP A 223 -22.83 8.74 14.05
C ASP A 223 -21.50 8.38 14.73
N VAL A 224 -20.46 9.17 14.44
CA VAL A 224 -19.08 8.89 14.91
C VAL A 224 -18.92 9.04 16.42
N GLY A 225 -19.80 9.78 17.09
CA GLY A 225 -19.73 10.01 18.54
C GLY A 225 -20.44 8.95 19.37
N SER A 226 -21.52 8.37 18.84
CA SER A 226 -22.34 7.36 19.53
C SER A 226 -22.18 5.94 18.99
N GLY A 227 -21.57 5.78 17.81
CA GLY A 227 -21.46 4.50 17.12
C GLY A 227 -22.74 4.01 16.45
N LYS A 228 -23.83 4.78 16.51
CA LYS A 228 -25.15 4.36 16.01
C LYS A 228 -25.29 4.59 14.51
N VAL A 229 -25.83 3.61 13.80
CA VAL A 229 -26.22 3.74 12.39
C VAL A 229 -27.68 4.14 12.27
N LYS A 230 -27.94 5.32 11.69
CA LYS A 230 -29.27 5.79 11.27
C LYS A 230 -29.54 5.31 9.86
N TRP A 231 -30.51 4.41 9.69
CA TRP A 231 -30.98 3.94 8.39
C TRP A 231 -31.92 4.97 7.77
N LEU A 232 -31.70 5.32 6.50
CA LEU A 232 -32.47 6.34 5.80
C LEU A 232 -33.70 5.74 5.09
N PRO A 233 -34.71 6.56 4.72
CA PRO A 233 -35.93 6.05 4.08
C PRO A 233 -35.68 5.40 2.71
N GLU A 234 -35.97 4.11 2.59
CA GLU A 234 -35.79 3.36 1.34
C GLU A 234 -36.68 3.86 0.18
N SER A 235 -37.77 4.57 0.48
CA SER A 235 -38.61 5.22 -0.54
C SER A 235 -37.82 6.16 -1.46
N ASN A 236 -36.75 6.77 -0.95
CA ASN A 236 -35.92 7.69 -1.73
C ASN A 236 -35.14 6.95 -2.82
N VAL A 237 -34.70 5.71 -2.55
CA VAL A 237 -34.00 4.87 -3.54
C VAL A 237 -34.90 4.59 -4.74
N GLY A 238 -36.18 4.25 -4.49
CA GLY A 238 -37.16 4.02 -5.56
C GLY A 238 -37.43 5.29 -6.39
N GLN A 239 -37.44 6.47 -5.75
CA GLN A 239 -37.59 7.74 -6.45
C GLN A 239 -36.36 8.07 -7.31
N ILE A 240 -35.15 7.88 -6.77
CA ILE A 240 -33.89 8.07 -7.53
C ILE A 240 -33.87 7.14 -8.74
N LEU A 241 -34.15 5.85 -8.54
CA LEU A 241 -34.19 4.86 -9.62
C LEU A 241 -35.18 5.25 -10.71
N THR A 242 -36.39 5.69 -10.32
CA THR A 242 -37.40 6.17 -11.27
C THR A 242 -36.92 7.41 -12.05
N ARG A 243 -36.29 8.39 -11.37
CA ARG A 243 -35.76 9.59 -12.03
C ARG A 243 -34.69 9.24 -13.05
N VAL A 244 -33.77 8.34 -12.69
CA VAL A 244 -32.67 7.90 -13.57
C VAL A 244 -33.22 7.13 -14.77
N GLU A 245 -34.16 6.20 -14.58
CA GLU A 245 -34.75 5.44 -15.69
C GLU A 245 -35.57 6.31 -16.65
N ASN A 246 -36.15 7.41 -16.18
CA ASN A 246 -36.85 8.36 -17.04
C ASN A 246 -35.89 9.17 -17.94
N ASN A 247 -34.61 9.29 -17.56
CA ASN A 247 -33.60 9.98 -18.36
C ASN A 247 -32.20 9.39 -18.14
N PRO A 248 -31.93 8.17 -18.65
CA PRO A 248 -30.72 7.41 -18.33
C PRO A 248 -29.47 7.97 -19.00
N ASN A 249 -29.63 8.83 -20.00
CA ASN A 249 -28.55 9.46 -20.75
C ASN A 249 -28.39 10.95 -20.42
N ARG A 250 -29.01 11.45 -19.34
CA ARG A 250 -28.75 12.84 -18.93
C ARG A 250 -27.27 12.98 -18.61
N GLU A 251 -26.67 14.10 -19.03
CA GLU A 251 -25.32 14.44 -18.61
C GLU A 251 -25.28 14.44 -17.08
N MET A 252 -24.36 13.65 -16.52
CA MET A 252 -23.90 13.86 -15.16
C MET A 252 -23.35 15.28 -15.11
N VAL A 253 -23.65 16.05 -14.08
CA VAL A 253 -23.00 17.34 -13.88
C VAL A 253 -21.55 17.06 -13.44
N ALA A 254 -20.71 16.71 -14.41
CA ALA A 254 -19.26 16.67 -14.30
C ALA A 254 -18.76 17.92 -15.03
N MET A 255 -18.40 18.96 -14.26
CA MET A 255 -17.82 20.18 -14.83
C MET A 255 -16.35 19.94 -15.18
N ALA A 256 -16.08 19.17 -16.24
CA ALA A 256 -14.86 19.35 -17.01
C ALA A 256 -14.95 20.69 -17.76
N GLY A 257 -14.78 21.79 -17.03
CA GLY A 257 -14.82 23.16 -17.54
C GLY A 257 -13.45 23.67 -17.97
N GLY A 258 -12.99 23.27 -19.16
CA GLY A 258 -12.28 24.15 -20.09
C GLY A 258 -10.80 24.48 -19.83
N HIS A 259 -9.88 23.58 -20.18
CA HIS A 259 -8.68 24.02 -20.90
C HIS A 259 -9.05 24.22 -22.38
N SER A 260 -9.46 25.44 -22.73
CA SER A 260 -9.42 25.87 -24.13
C SER A 260 -7.97 26.08 -24.52
N GLU A 261 -7.49 25.33 -25.53
CA GLU A 261 -6.29 25.65 -26.28
C GLU A 261 -6.30 27.14 -26.68
N PRO A 262 -5.20 27.89 -26.49
CA PRO A 262 -5.06 29.16 -27.17
C PRO A 262 -4.73 28.87 -28.63
N ALA A 263 -5.64 29.29 -29.50
CA ALA A 263 -5.45 29.32 -30.93
C ALA A 263 -4.10 29.96 -31.30
N ASN A 264 -3.39 29.24 -32.16
CA ASN A 264 -2.21 29.65 -32.89
C ASN A 264 -2.39 31.05 -33.53
N SER A 265 -1.71 32.05 -33.00
CA SER A 265 -1.37 33.26 -33.76
C SER A 265 0.13 33.51 -33.64
N GLY A 266 0.83 33.24 -34.73
CA GLY A 266 2.25 33.46 -34.87
C GLY A 266 2.66 34.90 -34.55
N GLY A 267 3.74 35.02 -33.81
CA GLY A 267 4.39 36.28 -33.48
C GLY A 267 5.74 35.98 -32.85
N SER A 268 6.75 35.82 -33.71
CA SER A 268 8.17 35.91 -33.33
C SER A 268 8.43 37.17 -32.52
N TYR A 269 9.26 37.13 -31.47
CA TYR A 269 10.26 38.14 -31.07
C TYR A 269 10.82 37.71 -29.69
N SER A 270 12.01 37.11 -29.66
CA SER A 270 13.31 37.72 -29.34
C SER A 270 13.40 38.32 -27.93
N SER A 271 14.29 37.72 -27.14
CA SER A 271 14.86 38.26 -25.92
C SER A 271 15.67 39.54 -26.20
N SER A 272 15.43 40.59 -25.40
CA SER A 272 16.43 41.63 -25.14
C SER A 272 16.13 42.36 -23.85
N HIS A 273 17.18 42.50 -23.05
CA HIS A 273 17.32 43.35 -21.86
C HIS A 273 16.90 44.81 -22.08
N GLY A 274 16.59 45.52 -21.00
CA GLY A 274 16.75 46.96 -20.89
C GLY A 274 15.81 47.58 -19.86
N GLY A 275 16.38 48.14 -18.79
CA GLY A 275 15.64 48.73 -17.67
C GLY A 275 15.06 50.11 -17.92
N GLY A 276 14.43 50.68 -16.88
CA GLY A 276 14.12 52.11 -16.81
C GLY A 276 12.81 52.47 -16.11
N HIS A 277 12.93 52.82 -14.82
CA HIS A 277 12.19 53.82 -14.03
C HIS A 277 10.75 54.26 -14.40
N GLY A 278 9.90 54.28 -13.36
CA GLY A 278 8.70 55.12 -13.30
C GLY A 278 7.95 55.00 -11.98
N GLU A 279 8.22 55.92 -11.05
CA GLU A 279 7.44 56.15 -9.82
C GLU A 279 5.96 56.45 -10.12
N ILE A 280 5.03 55.84 -9.39
CA ILE A 280 3.77 56.49 -8.98
C ILE A 280 3.48 56.09 -7.53
N SER A 281 3.30 57.12 -6.71
CA SER A 281 2.96 57.11 -5.30
C SER A 281 1.47 56.84 -5.05
N SER A 282 1.17 56.07 -4.01
CA SER A 282 -0.03 56.27 -3.19
C SER A 282 0.26 55.81 -1.76
N ALA A 283 0.25 56.77 -0.84
CA ALA A 283 0.57 56.63 0.56
C ALA A 283 -0.52 55.91 1.37
N SER A 284 -0.06 55.41 2.52
CA SER A 284 -0.77 55.21 3.80
C SER A 284 -1.38 53.83 4.09
N HIS A 285 -0.56 52.93 4.64
CA HIS A 285 -0.61 52.60 6.07
C HIS A 285 0.79 52.19 6.56
N SER A 286 1.11 52.63 7.76
CA SER A 286 2.39 52.50 8.46
C SER A 286 2.61 51.09 8.99
N GLY A 287 3.71 50.47 8.58
CA GLY A 287 4.37 49.33 9.21
C GLY A 287 5.78 49.29 8.62
N ALA A 288 6.80 49.45 9.45
CA ALA A 288 8.18 49.53 8.99
C ALA A 288 8.56 48.24 8.24
N ALA A 289 9.05 48.38 7.00
CA ALA A 289 9.60 47.26 6.25
C ALA A 289 10.87 46.78 6.95
N VAL A 290 10.73 45.70 7.71
CA VAL A 290 11.84 44.93 8.25
C VAL A 290 12.49 44.24 7.05
N SER A 291 13.71 44.67 6.71
CA SER A 291 14.55 44.03 5.69
C SER A 291 15.05 42.71 6.25
N GLY A 292 14.27 41.63 6.10
CA GLY A 292 14.64 40.30 6.55
C GLY A 292 15.87 39.78 5.80
N ASP A 293 16.89 39.34 6.55
CA ASP A 293 17.95 38.54 5.99
C ASP A 293 17.34 37.29 5.34
N LYS A 294 17.82 36.94 4.14
CA LYS A 294 17.34 35.74 3.43
C LYS A 294 17.89 34.51 4.15
N VAL A 295 17.05 33.89 4.98
CA VAL A 295 17.31 32.57 5.55
C VAL A 295 17.11 31.51 4.46
N THR A 296 17.97 30.52 4.43
CA THR A 296 17.85 29.37 3.53
C THR A 296 18.15 28.11 4.33
N LEU A 297 17.15 27.24 4.48
CA LEU A 297 17.26 25.98 5.21
C LEU A 297 17.88 24.89 4.34
N ILE A 298 17.71 24.95 3.02
CA ILE A 298 18.27 23.95 2.11
C ILE A 298 18.67 24.57 0.77
N ASP A 299 19.83 24.19 0.25
CA ASP A 299 20.26 24.66 -1.08
C ASP A 299 19.32 24.13 -2.17
N ARG A 300 18.95 25.00 -3.11
CA ARG A 300 17.98 24.70 -4.18
C ARG A 300 18.43 23.55 -5.09
N ARG A 301 19.75 23.35 -5.25
CA ARG A 301 20.30 22.21 -5.99
C ARG A 301 20.07 20.92 -5.22
N MET A 302 20.36 20.91 -3.91
CA MET A 302 20.16 19.74 -3.07
C MET A 302 18.68 19.36 -2.99
N MET A 303 17.80 20.36 -2.89
CA MET A 303 16.35 20.17 -2.97
C MET A 303 15.93 19.45 -4.26
N ASN A 304 16.46 19.85 -5.42
CA ASN A 304 16.17 19.19 -6.69
C ASN A 304 16.73 17.76 -6.77
N GLU A 305 17.92 17.53 -6.21
CA GLU A 305 18.55 16.20 -6.18
C GLU A 305 17.73 15.22 -5.31
N LEU A 306 17.28 15.66 -4.13
CA LEU A 306 16.41 14.88 -3.24
C LEU A 306 15.02 14.67 -3.84
N ASP A 307 14.41 15.69 -4.44
CA ASP A 307 13.09 15.58 -5.08
C ASP A 307 13.10 14.59 -6.25
N ALA A 308 14.16 14.62 -7.06
CA ALA A 308 14.36 13.64 -8.13
C ALA A 308 14.53 12.20 -7.59
N GLY A 309 15.17 12.05 -6.42
CA GLY A 309 15.28 10.77 -5.73
C GLY A 309 13.92 10.23 -5.29
N ARG A 310 13.10 11.04 -4.63
CA ARG A 310 11.76 10.65 -4.14
C ARG A 310 10.79 10.23 -5.23
N HIS A 311 10.94 10.81 -6.42
CA HIS A 311 10.06 10.54 -7.57
C HIS A 311 10.66 9.54 -8.57
N ARG A 312 11.76 8.85 -8.21
CA ARG A 312 12.34 7.82 -9.05
C ARG A 312 11.33 6.67 -9.20
N GLN A 313 11.06 6.31 -10.45
CA GLN A 313 10.22 5.16 -10.77
C GLN A 313 11.04 4.18 -11.60
N SER A 314 11.30 3.02 -11.03
CA SER A 314 12.06 1.95 -11.66
C SER A 314 11.18 1.01 -12.47
N ARG A 315 11.74 0.53 -13.58
CA ARG A 315 11.13 -0.52 -14.39
C ARG A 315 11.62 -1.86 -13.85
N ILE A 316 10.77 -2.54 -13.11
CA ILE A 316 11.02 -3.91 -12.67
C ILE A 316 11.12 -4.81 -13.91
N GLU A 317 12.28 -5.42 -14.12
CA GLU A 317 12.50 -6.37 -15.21
C GLU A 317 11.88 -7.73 -14.86
N ASN A 318 10.95 -8.20 -15.68
CA ASN A 318 10.34 -9.52 -15.49
C ASN A 318 11.36 -10.64 -15.69
N VAL A 319 11.27 -11.66 -14.83
CA VAL A 319 12.01 -12.92 -14.97
C VAL A 319 11.55 -13.66 -16.23
N ASN A 320 12.44 -13.85 -17.21
CA ASN A 320 12.16 -14.61 -18.44
C ASN A 320 12.96 -15.93 -18.45
N LEU A 321 12.57 -16.85 -17.57
CA LEU A 321 13.12 -18.21 -17.54
C LEU A 321 12.43 -19.07 -18.59
N GLN A 322 13.19 -19.65 -19.52
CA GLN A 322 12.65 -20.52 -20.56
C GLN A 322 12.96 -21.98 -20.25
N SER A 323 11.92 -22.80 -20.08
CA SER A 323 12.13 -24.23 -19.87
C SER A 323 12.60 -24.86 -21.18
N LYS A 324 13.83 -25.38 -21.18
CA LYS A 324 14.36 -26.12 -22.31
C LYS A 324 13.91 -27.57 -22.15
N SER A 325 12.66 -27.86 -22.54
CA SER A 325 12.14 -29.23 -22.57
C SER A 325 13.05 -30.10 -23.44
N SER A 326 13.93 -30.85 -22.79
CA SER A 326 14.82 -31.77 -23.48
C SER A 326 14.20 -33.15 -23.42
N SER A 327 13.51 -33.53 -24.50
CA SER A 327 13.11 -34.93 -24.80
C SER A 327 14.31 -35.90 -24.89
N VAL A 328 15.50 -35.40 -24.59
CA VAL A 328 16.81 -36.04 -24.64
C VAL A 328 16.93 -37.12 -23.57
N GLY A 329 16.40 -36.89 -22.35
CA GLY A 329 16.42 -37.90 -21.27
C GLY A 329 15.67 -39.19 -21.64
N PHE A 330 14.50 -39.04 -22.26
CA PHE A 330 13.68 -40.18 -22.72
C PHE A 330 14.37 -40.96 -23.85
N ILE A 331 15.05 -40.27 -24.78
CA ILE A 331 15.79 -40.89 -25.88
C ILE A 331 17.01 -41.67 -25.36
N PHE A 332 17.79 -41.10 -24.43
CA PHE A 332 18.92 -41.80 -23.83
C PHE A 332 18.49 -43.00 -22.99
N LEU A 333 17.32 -42.93 -22.35
CA LEU A 333 16.76 -44.06 -21.61
C LEU A 333 16.34 -45.21 -22.55
N ILE A 334 15.63 -44.91 -23.65
CA ILE A 334 15.29 -45.91 -24.67
C ILE A 334 16.57 -46.52 -25.27
N ALA A 335 17.55 -45.68 -25.62
CA ALA A 335 18.83 -46.14 -26.13
C ALA A 335 19.60 -47.02 -25.11
N GLY A 336 19.59 -46.64 -23.83
CA GLY A 336 20.19 -47.39 -22.74
C GLY A 336 19.53 -48.76 -22.54
N VAL A 337 18.20 -48.82 -22.55
CA VAL A 337 17.45 -50.08 -22.48
C VAL A 337 17.77 -50.98 -23.67
N LEU A 338 17.84 -50.42 -24.89
CA LEU A 338 18.18 -51.19 -26.10
C LEU A 338 19.63 -51.73 -26.07
N VAL A 339 20.60 -50.91 -25.65
CA VAL A 339 21.99 -51.34 -25.47
C VAL A 339 22.10 -52.43 -24.40
N MET A 340 21.35 -52.30 -23.31
CA MET A 340 21.35 -53.27 -22.21
C MET A 340 20.70 -54.60 -22.57
N ILE A 341 19.61 -54.58 -23.36
CA ILE A 341 19.05 -55.80 -23.97
C ILE A 341 20.10 -56.47 -24.86
N GLY A 342 20.83 -55.68 -25.66
CA GLY A 342 21.94 -56.17 -26.49
C GLY A 342 23.07 -56.81 -25.67
N CYS A 343 23.48 -56.17 -24.57
CA CYS A 343 24.49 -56.68 -23.64
C CYS A 343 24.02 -57.95 -22.94
N GLY A 344 22.76 -58.03 -22.47
CA GLY A 344 22.19 -59.24 -21.87
C GLY A 344 22.16 -60.43 -22.85
N ILE A 345 21.81 -60.18 -24.11
CA ILE A 345 21.90 -61.18 -25.18
C ILE A 345 23.36 -61.60 -25.40
N GLY A 346 24.30 -60.65 -25.43
CA GLY A 346 25.74 -60.93 -25.55
C GLY A 346 26.30 -61.76 -24.39
N PHE A 347 25.94 -61.41 -23.15
CA PHE A 347 26.39 -62.08 -21.93
C PHE A 347 25.77 -63.48 -21.78
N SER A 348 24.53 -63.68 -22.23
CA SER A 348 23.91 -65.01 -22.31
C SER A 348 24.66 -65.97 -23.27
N ARG A 349 25.45 -65.40 -24.20
CA ARG A 349 26.30 -66.14 -25.14
C ARG A 349 27.74 -66.35 -24.66
N THR A 350 28.17 -65.70 -23.59
CA THR A 350 29.50 -65.94 -23.02
C THR A 350 29.46 -67.15 -22.07
N ARG A 351 30.47 -68.03 -22.13
CA ARG A 351 30.57 -69.25 -21.29
C ARG A 351 30.97 -68.94 -19.82
N LEU A 352 30.64 -67.75 -19.32
CA LEU A 352 31.14 -67.26 -18.02
C LEU A 352 30.67 -68.11 -16.83
N PHE A 353 29.51 -68.77 -16.96
CA PHE A 353 28.93 -69.62 -15.92
C PHE A 353 29.13 -71.12 -16.15
N ALA A 354 30.01 -71.52 -17.07
CA ALA A 354 30.23 -72.94 -17.41
C ALA A 354 30.72 -73.80 -16.23
N ASN A 355 31.29 -73.19 -15.18
CA ASN A 355 31.84 -73.88 -14.01
C ASN A 355 30.85 -74.03 -12.84
N LEU A 356 29.67 -73.40 -12.91
CA LEU A 356 28.60 -73.67 -11.95
C LEU A 356 27.91 -74.97 -12.40
N LYS A 357 27.80 -75.99 -11.53
CA LYS A 357 27.06 -77.26 -11.78
C LYS A 357 25.53 -77.05 -11.86
N ILE A 358 25.11 -75.91 -12.39
CA ILE A 358 23.76 -75.52 -12.68
C ILE A 358 23.60 -75.75 -14.18
N GLY A 359 22.62 -76.54 -14.62
CA GLY A 359 22.47 -76.88 -16.04
C GLY A 359 22.55 -75.63 -16.92
N GLY A 360 23.33 -75.68 -18.02
CA GLY A 360 23.76 -74.48 -18.76
C GLY A 360 22.65 -73.55 -19.26
N LYS A 361 21.39 -74.00 -19.30
CA LYS A 361 20.20 -73.17 -19.60
C LYS A 361 19.67 -72.36 -18.41
N LEU A 362 19.92 -72.82 -17.17
CA LEU A 362 19.45 -72.18 -15.95
C LEU A 362 20.42 -71.07 -15.49
N ALA A 363 21.72 -71.25 -15.75
CA ALA A 363 22.76 -70.28 -15.42
C ALA A 363 22.65 -69.00 -16.27
N THR A 364 22.30 -69.12 -17.55
CA THR A 364 22.06 -67.96 -18.44
C THR A 364 20.78 -67.22 -18.06
N GLY A 365 19.69 -67.94 -17.73
CA GLY A 365 18.45 -67.32 -17.23
C GLY A 365 18.66 -66.56 -15.92
N PHE A 366 19.32 -67.16 -14.94
CA PHE A 366 19.58 -66.53 -13.65
C PHE A 366 20.53 -65.33 -13.75
N GLY A 367 21.62 -65.44 -14.51
CA GLY A 367 22.56 -64.33 -14.73
C GLY A 367 21.88 -63.12 -15.38
N THR A 368 21.00 -63.35 -16.36
CA THR A 368 20.26 -62.27 -17.04
C THR A 368 19.31 -61.54 -16.08
N VAL A 369 18.65 -62.28 -15.19
CA VAL A 369 17.75 -61.69 -14.17
C VAL A 369 18.52 -60.83 -13.17
N VAL A 370 19.65 -61.33 -12.65
CA VAL A 370 20.45 -60.59 -11.67
C VAL A 370 21.00 -59.30 -12.27
N THR A 371 21.52 -59.35 -13.50
CA THR A 371 21.99 -58.13 -14.19
C THR A 371 20.85 -57.13 -14.42
N LEU A 372 19.67 -57.59 -14.81
CA LEU A 372 18.50 -56.71 -15.03
C LEU A 372 18.05 -56.03 -13.72
N VAL A 373 18.01 -56.77 -12.62
CA VAL A 373 17.63 -56.23 -11.30
C VAL A 373 18.63 -55.18 -10.81
N VAL A 374 19.94 -55.42 -10.97
CA VAL A 374 20.97 -54.43 -10.57
C VAL A 374 20.86 -53.16 -11.40
N ILE A 375 20.62 -53.26 -12.71
CA ILE A 375 20.45 -52.10 -13.60
C ILE A 375 19.19 -51.31 -13.22
N LEU A 376 18.07 -51.98 -12.97
CA LEU A 376 16.84 -51.33 -12.53
C LEU A 376 17.04 -50.63 -11.17
N GLY A 377 17.77 -51.25 -10.25
CA GLY A 377 18.08 -50.65 -8.94
C GLY A 377 18.94 -49.40 -9.05
N VAL A 378 20.04 -49.46 -9.80
CA VAL A 378 20.95 -48.30 -9.99
C VAL A 378 20.27 -47.17 -10.76
N GLY A 379 19.51 -47.49 -11.81
CA GLY A 379 18.76 -46.49 -12.57
C GLY A 379 17.65 -45.83 -11.75
N SER A 380 16.96 -46.59 -10.88
CA SER A 380 15.95 -46.02 -9.98
C SER A 380 16.57 -45.11 -8.91
N TYR A 381 17.75 -45.47 -8.39
CA TYR A 381 18.47 -44.65 -7.41
C TYR A 381 18.90 -43.29 -8.01
N TYR A 382 19.60 -43.30 -9.15
CA TYR A 382 20.04 -42.07 -9.83
C TYR A 382 18.87 -41.14 -10.13
N PHE A 383 17.73 -41.71 -10.50
CA PHE A 383 16.56 -40.93 -10.87
C PHE A 383 15.80 -40.37 -9.67
N MET A 384 15.72 -41.10 -8.56
CA MET A 384 15.22 -40.56 -7.27
C MET A 384 16.13 -39.44 -6.73
N ASP A 385 17.44 -39.58 -6.90
CA ASP A 385 18.43 -38.57 -6.50
C ASP A 385 18.22 -37.25 -7.27
N VAL A 386 17.99 -37.31 -8.59
CA VAL A 386 17.65 -36.14 -9.41
C VAL A 386 16.33 -35.49 -8.98
N ILE A 387 15.25 -36.28 -8.77
CA ILE A 387 13.96 -35.72 -8.34
C ILE A 387 14.06 -35.03 -6.99
N ASN A 388 14.75 -35.66 -6.03
CA ASN A 388 14.93 -35.09 -4.71
C ASN A 388 15.69 -33.76 -4.80
N THR A 389 16.74 -33.71 -5.63
CA THR A 389 17.54 -32.49 -5.84
C THR A 389 16.69 -31.35 -6.42
N GLU A 390 15.86 -31.62 -7.44
CA GLU A 390 14.98 -30.60 -8.04
C GLU A 390 13.90 -30.11 -7.05
N TYR A 391 13.36 -31.03 -6.24
CA TYR A 391 12.35 -30.70 -5.23
C TYR A 391 12.93 -29.91 -4.05
N ASP A 392 14.14 -30.27 -3.60
CA ASP A 392 14.85 -29.54 -2.55
C ASP A 392 15.22 -28.13 -3.02
N ALA A 393 15.62 -27.97 -4.29
CA ALA A 393 15.86 -26.66 -4.90
C ALA A 393 14.57 -25.81 -5.00
N ALA A 394 13.45 -26.41 -5.39
CA ALA A 394 12.15 -25.72 -5.44
C ALA A 394 11.70 -25.26 -4.05
N LEU A 395 11.85 -26.11 -3.01
CA LEU A 395 11.56 -25.74 -1.63
C LEU A 395 12.44 -24.59 -1.13
N GLY A 396 13.74 -24.63 -1.42
CA GLY A 396 14.67 -23.54 -1.07
C GLY A 396 14.28 -22.21 -1.72
N ALA A 397 13.85 -22.24 -2.99
CA ALA A 397 13.38 -21.04 -3.68
C ALA A 397 12.08 -20.46 -3.11
N ILE A 398 11.15 -21.32 -2.66
CA ILE A 398 9.93 -20.89 -1.96
C ILE A 398 10.27 -20.25 -0.61
N ASP A 399 11.23 -20.79 0.13
CA ASP A 399 11.64 -20.22 1.41
C ASP A 399 12.24 -18.81 1.24
N LEU A 400 13.07 -18.63 0.20
CA LEU A 400 13.56 -17.30 -0.20
C LEU A 400 12.42 -16.33 -0.54
N ASP A 401 11.44 -16.74 -1.35
CA ASP A 401 10.27 -15.90 -1.65
C ASP A 401 9.48 -15.49 -0.39
N MET A 402 9.27 -16.44 0.53
CA MET A 402 8.60 -16.17 1.80
C MET A 402 9.40 -15.22 2.70
N MET A 403 10.72 -15.40 2.82
CA MET A 403 11.57 -14.51 3.61
C MET A 403 11.62 -13.10 3.03
N ALA A 404 11.65 -12.94 1.69
CA ALA A 404 11.57 -11.63 1.06
C ALA A 404 10.29 -10.89 1.47
N SER A 405 9.15 -11.60 1.44
CA SER A 405 7.87 -11.05 1.89
C SER A 405 7.83 -10.71 3.38
N GLU A 406 8.51 -11.51 4.23
CA GLU A 406 8.62 -11.23 5.66
C GLU A 406 9.48 -9.99 5.94
N ILE A 407 10.63 -9.85 5.26
CA ILE A 407 11.49 -8.66 5.36
C ILE A 407 10.72 -7.41 4.91
N SER A 408 10.00 -7.49 3.79
CA SER A 408 9.14 -6.43 3.25
C SER A 408 8.06 -6.00 4.27
N THR A 409 7.44 -6.98 4.94
CA THR A 409 6.44 -6.74 5.99
C THR A 409 7.05 -6.03 7.20
N LEU A 410 8.19 -6.51 7.70
CA LEU A 410 8.90 -5.90 8.83
C LEU A 410 9.42 -4.50 8.52
N GLN A 411 9.89 -4.26 7.30
CA GLN A 411 10.23 -2.90 6.82
C GLN A 411 9.01 -1.98 6.90
N GLY A 412 7.84 -2.44 6.45
CA GLY A 412 6.58 -1.71 6.59
C GLY A 412 6.23 -1.42 8.05
N GLU A 413 6.41 -2.40 8.95
CA GLU A 413 6.20 -2.19 10.39
C GLU A 413 7.19 -1.19 11.00
N TYR A 414 8.44 -1.19 10.56
CA TYR A 414 9.44 -0.21 11.00
C TYR A 414 9.00 1.21 10.63
N ILE A 415 8.54 1.41 9.40
CA ILE A 415 8.06 2.71 8.92
C ILE A 415 6.84 3.19 9.71
N VAL A 416 5.92 2.28 10.05
CA VAL A 416 4.67 2.67 10.73
C VAL A 416 4.85 2.82 12.24
N PHE A 417 5.66 1.96 12.86
CA PHE A 417 5.71 1.84 14.33
C PHE A 417 7.12 1.91 14.91
N GLY A 418 8.14 1.54 14.14
CA GLY A 418 9.53 1.61 14.58
C GLY A 418 10.03 3.04 14.71
N ILE A 419 9.41 3.95 13.97
CA ILE A 419 9.60 5.40 14.04
C ILE A 419 9.14 5.91 15.43
N GLU A 420 7.87 5.77 15.77
CA GLU A 420 7.31 6.36 17.01
C GLU A 420 7.83 5.74 18.32
N ASP A 421 8.43 4.54 18.27
CA ASP A 421 8.96 3.82 19.44
C ASP A 421 10.34 3.22 19.13
N ASN A 422 11.39 3.94 19.54
CA ASN A 422 12.79 3.52 19.35
C ASN A 422 13.07 2.10 19.85
N ALA A 423 12.49 1.67 20.97
CA ALA A 423 12.73 0.32 21.51
C ALA A 423 12.08 -0.75 20.62
N ARG A 424 10.90 -0.46 20.06
CA ARG A 424 10.24 -1.31 19.08
C ARG A 424 10.97 -1.29 17.73
N GLY A 425 11.43 -0.13 17.28
CA GLY A 425 12.23 0.05 16.07
C GLY A 425 13.51 -0.79 16.09
N GLU A 426 14.29 -0.68 17.15
CA GLU A 426 15.52 -1.48 17.36
C GLU A 426 15.26 -3.00 17.32
N LYS A 427 14.12 -3.43 17.86
CA LYS A 427 13.73 -4.84 17.79
C LYS A 427 13.46 -5.27 16.35
N ILE A 428 12.74 -4.46 15.58
CA ILE A 428 12.45 -4.74 14.17
C ILE A 428 13.74 -4.74 13.34
N VAL A 429 14.64 -3.77 13.54
CA VAL A 429 15.94 -3.71 12.87
C VAL A 429 16.74 -4.99 13.12
N LYS A 430 16.75 -5.49 14.35
CA LYS A 430 17.42 -6.75 14.69
C LYS A 430 16.80 -7.95 13.98
N GLU A 431 15.47 -8.01 13.88
CA GLU A 431 14.75 -9.08 13.18
C GLU A 431 15.06 -9.05 11.67
N VAL A 432 14.99 -7.86 11.05
CA VAL A 432 15.35 -7.65 9.63
C VAL A 432 16.79 -8.08 9.36
N ASN A 433 17.75 -7.62 10.16
CA ASN A 433 19.17 -8.00 9.98
C ASN A 433 19.40 -9.51 10.13
N GLY A 434 18.66 -10.17 11.03
CA GLY A 434 18.67 -11.61 11.19
C GLY A 434 18.17 -12.33 9.94
N LEU A 435 17.04 -11.87 9.39
CA LEU A 435 16.45 -12.42 8.17
C LEU A 435 17.33 -12.17 6.95
N ILE A 436 17.95 -11.00 6.79
CA ILE A 436 18.90 -10.73 5.70
C ILE A 436 20.09 -11.70 5.77
N THR A 437 20.61 -11.95 6.98
CA THR A 437 21.72 -12.90 7.17
C THR A 437 21.29 -14.31 6.76
N GLN A 438 20.14 -14.76 7.25
CA GLN A 438 19.58 -16.06 6.88
C GLN A 438 19.33 -16.17 5.38
N TYR A 439 18.74 -15.14 4.77
CA TYR A 439 18.50 -15.07 3.33
C TYR A 439 19.80 -15.20 2.52
N SER A 440 20.88 -14.55 2.96
CA SER A 440 22.19 -14.65 2.32
C SER A 440 22.80 -16.05 2.45
N ASP A 441 22.61 -16.71 3.59
CA ASP A 441 23.04 -18.09 3.82
C ASP A 441 22.25 -19.05 2.91
N ASP A 442 20.92 -18.91 2.84
CA ASP A 442 20.04 -19.74 2.01
C ASP A 442 20.30 -19.52 0.50
N LEU A 443 20.64 -18.29 0.08
CA LEU A 443 21.13 -18.03 -1.27
C LEU A 443 22.45 -18.77 -1.56
N THR A 444 23.33 -18.92 -0.56
CA THR A 444 24.61 -19.62 -0.71
C THR A 444 24.39 -21.13 -0.81
N ASP A 445 23.50 -21.67 0.02
CA ASP A 445 23.09 -23.08 -0.03
C ASP A 445 22.40 -23.41 -1.35
N MET A 446 21.58 -22.49 -1.88
CA MET A 446 20.98 -22.63 -3.21
C MET A 446 22.02 -22.73 -4.34
N ALA A 447 23.17 -22.07 -4.21
CA ALA A 447 24.27 -22.17 -5.17
C ALA A 447 24.96 -23.54 -5.16
N ALA A 448 24.78 -24.34 -4.10
CA ALA A 448 25.33 -25.69 -4.01
C ALA A 448 24.53 -26.71 -4.83
N PHE A 449 23.27 -26.38 -5.21
CA PHE A 449 22.50 -27.20 -6.14
C PHE A 449 23.06 -27.10 -7.57
N ASN A 450 22.91 -28.18 -8.35
CA ASN A 450 23.40 -28.25 -9.73
C ASN A 450 22.43 -27.53 -10.72
N LEU A 451 22.16 -26.25 -10.46
CA LEU A 451 21.18 -25.43 -11.18
C LEU A 451 21.68 -24.98 -12.55
N SER A 452 20.74 -24.59 -13.41
CA SER A 452 21.08 -24.04 -14.73
C SER A 452 21.88 -22.73 -14.61
N ALA A 453 22.70 -22.43 -15.62
CA ALA A 453 23.44 -21.16 -15.67
C ALA A 453 22.52 -19.93 -15.65
N GLN A 454 21.28 -20.07 -16.15
CA GLN A 454 20.30 -19.00 -16.14
C GLN A 454 19.80 -18.71 -14.71
N ILE A 455 19.47 -19.76 -13.93
CA ILE A 455 19.03 -19.61 -12.54
C ILE A 455 20.16 -19.06 -11.67
N ASN A 456 21.39 -19.58 -11.82
CA ASN A 456 22.54 -19.05 -11.07
C ASN A 456 22.77 -17.56 -11.35
N SER A 457 22.58 -17.10 -12.59
CA SER A 457 22.66 -15.68 -12.93
C SER A 457 21.57 -14.83 -12.25
N GLU A 458 20.35 -15.35 -12.10
CA GLU A 458 19.29 -14.64 -11.38
C GLU A 458 19.52 -14.64 -9.86
N LEU A 459 20.06 -15.73 -9.29
CA LEU A 459 20.47 -15.78 -7.88
C LEU A 459 21.59 -14.77 -7.57
N ASP A 460 22.55 -14.60 -8.48
CA ASP A 460 23.58 -13.56 -8.35
C ASP A 460 22.98 -12.14 -8.38
N ARG A 461 21.95 -11.90 -9.20
CA ARG A 461 21.21 -10.63 -9.20
C ARG A 461 20.50 -10.40 -7.87
N ILE A 462 19.85 -11.42 -7.32
CA ILE A 462 19.22 -11.35 -5.99
C ILE A 462 20.26 -11.04 -4.92
N ARG A 463 21.41 -11.72 -4.89
CA ARG A 463 22.50 -11.41 -3.94
C ARG A 463 22.92 -9.94 -4.01
N GLY A 464 23.07 -9.42 -5.22
CA GLY A 464 23.40 -8.01 -5.43
C GLY A 464 22.34 -7.05 -4.92
N LEU A 465 21.05 -7.39 -5.08
CA LEU A 465 19.92 -6.60 -4.54
C LEU A 465 19.87 -6.66 -3.01
N VAL A 466 20.01 -7.85 -2.42
CA VAL A 466 20.00 -8.03 -0.96
C VAL A 466 21.14 -7.23 -0.31
N GLY A 467 22.33 -7.24 -0.91
CA GLY A 467 23.47 -6.47 -0.40
C GLY A 467 23.24 -4.96 -0.43
N ARG A 468 22.58 -4.44 -1.47
CA ARG A 468 22.23 -3.01 -1.50
C ARG A 468 21.10 -2.69 -0.54
N TYR A 469 20.09 -3.56 -0.44
CA TYR A 469 18.98 -3.38 0.50
C TYR A 469 19.48 -3.31 1.94
N ASP A 470 20.44 -4.17 2.32
CA ASP A 470 21.07 -4.13 3.63
C ASP A 470 21.78 -2.79 3.91
N GLU A 471 22.46 -2.23 2.92
CA GLU A 471 23.12 -0.92 3.02
C GLU A 471 22.09 0.21 3.11
N THR A 472 21.11 0.26 2.20
CA THR A 472 20.06 1.29 2.18
C THR A 472 19.17 1.24 3.43
N PHE A 473 18.86 0.05 3.95
CA PHE A 473 18.10 -0.09 5.18
C PHE A 473 18.87 0.46 6.39
N LYS A 474 20.19 0.22 6.47
CA LYS A 474 21.04 0.83 7.52
C LYS A 474 21.08 2.35 7.40
N GLU A 475 21.29 2.88 6.20
CA GLU A 475 21.30 4.32 5.97
C GLU A 475 19.96 4.98 6.33
N MET A 476 18.84 4.30 6.06
CA MET A 476 17.51 4.73 6.47
C MET A 476 17.37 4.79 8.00
N VAL A 477 17.80 3.75 8.71
CA VAL A 477 17.78 3.69 10.19
C VAL A 477 18.67 4.77 10.80
N ASP A 478 19.88 4.96 10.29
CA ASP A 478 20.81 5.97 10.78
C ASP A 478 20.28 7.40 10.57
N SER A 479 19.70 7.66 9.40
CA SER A 479 19.06 8.95 9.11
C SER A 479 17.88 9.19 10.04
N TYR A 480 17.12 8.14 10.37
CA TYR A 480 16.02 8.23 11.32
C TYR A 480 16.49 8.57 12.74
N HIS A 481 17.50 7.87 13.26
CA HIS A 481 18.10 8.17 14.56
C HIS A 481 18.75 9.56 14.61
N LYS A 482 19.21 10.09 13.47
CA LYS A 482 19.68 11.47 13.37
C LYS A 482 18.50 12.44 13.56
N VAL A 483 17.40 12.26 12.82
CA VAL A 483 16.19 13.08 12.95
C VAL A 483 15.69 13.13 14.39
N GLU A 484 15.59 11.99 15.08
CA GLU A 484 15.10 11.97 16.47
C GLU A 484 16.01 12.74 17.44
N ARG A 485 17.34 12.63 17.29
CA ARG A 485 18.27 13.39 18.13
C ARG A 485 18.19 14.89 17.86
N ASP A 486 18.11 15.27 16.60
CA ASP A 486 18.08 16.69 16.22
C ASP A 486 16.72 17.33 16.58
N LYS A 487 15.64 16.54 16.66
CA LYS A 487 14.34 16.97 17.20
C LYS A 487 14.42 17.37 18.66
N GLU A 488 15.06 16.56 19.50
CA GLU A 488 15.25 16.90 20.92
C GLU A 488 15.98 18.24 21.07
N VAL A 489 16.97 18.49 20.21
CA VAL A 489 17.71 19.76 20.16
C VAL A 489 16.81 20.93 19.73
N LEU A 490 15.98 20.75 18.70
CA LEU A 490 15.04 21.79 18.26
C LEU A 490 14.00 22.14 19.32
N GLU A 491 13.47 21.15 20.05
CA GLU A 491 12.52 21.38 21.14
C GLU A 491 13.16 22.17 22.28
N GLU A 492 14.39 21.82 22.67
CA GLU A 492 15.14 22.54 23.71
C GLU A 492 15.42 23.99 23.29
N LEU A 493 15.95 24.20 22.07
CA LEU A 493 16.24 25.53 21.54
C LEU A 493 14.97 26.39 21.41
N SER A 494 13.88 25.83 20.90
CA SER A 494 12.59 26.55 20.79
C SER A 494 12.09 26.99 22.16
N HIS A 495 12.15 26.10 23.15
CA HIS A 495 11.69 26.40 24.50
C HIS A 495 12.54 27.46 25.18
N ASP A 496 13.86 27.39 25.03
CA ASP A 496 14.80 28.36 25.59
C ASP A 496 14.59 29.75 24.96
N MET A 497 14.41 29.83 23.64
CA MET A 497 14.11 31.10 22.96
C MET A 497 12.78 31.70 23.42
N GLU A 498 11.70 30.91 23.49
CA GLU A 498 10.39 31.36 23.99
C GLU A 498 10.49 31.88 25.44
N SER A 499 11.17 31.12 26.31
CA SER A 499 11.36 31.46 27.71
C SER A 499 12.13 32.78 27.88
N GLN A 500 13.23 32.95 27.12
CA GLN A 500 14.02 34.17 27.14
C GLN A 500 13.24 35.37 26.60
N LEU A 501 12.53 35.22 25.48
CA LEU A 501 11.72 36.30 24.91
C LEU A 501 10.58 36.72 25.83
N ALA A 502 9.89 35.77 26.46
CA ALA A 502 8.84 36.06 27.44
C ALA A 502 9.39 36.80 28.67
N GLU A 503 10.58 36.43 29.16
CA GLU A 503 11.24 37.13 30.27
C GLU A 503 11.62 38.57 29.90
N VAL A 504 12.24 38.78 28.74
CA VAL A 504 12.62 40.12 28.24
C VAL A 504 11.37 40.98 28.04
N THR A 505 10.34 40.43 27.41
CA THR A 505 9.08 41.15 27.13
C THR A 505 8.42 41.60 28.42
N LYS A 506 8.31 40.71 29.41
CA LYS A 506 7.71 41.01 30.72
C LYS A 506 8.47 42.09 31.48
N GLU A 507 9.81 42.09 31.43
CA GLU A 507 10.63 43.14 32.04
C GLU A 507 10.33 44.51 31.41
N HIS A 508 10.24 44.58 30.08
CA HIS A 508 9.98 45.83 29.38
C HIS A 508 8.51 46.29 29.44
N GLU A 509 7.55 45.38 29.59
CA GLU A 509 6.16 45.72 29.92
C GLU A 509 6.07 46.42 31.29
N ALA A 510 6.78 45.92 32.30
CA ALA A 510 6.82 46.55 33.61
C ALA A 510 7.44 47.95 33.58
N GLU A 511 8.47 48.16 32.74
CA GLU A 511 9.05 49.47 32.48
C GLU A 511 8.09 50.40 31.74
N LEU A 512 7.35 49.89 30.74
CA LEU A 512 6.35 50.63 29.99
C LEU A 512 5.24 51.14 30.92
N ASP A 513 4.72 50.27 31.78
CA ASP A 513 3.73 50.61 32.81
C ASP A 513 4.26 51.69 33.77
N ALA A 514 5.54 51.61 34.14
CA ALA A 514 6.16 52.62 35.01
C ALA A 514 6.27 53.99 34.34
N ILE A 515 6.56 54.03 33.02
CA ILE A 515 6.60 55.27 32.23
C ILE A 515 5.20 55.88 32.09
N GLU A 516 4.18 55.07 31.82
CA GLU A 516 2.80 55.53 31.68
C GLU A 516 2.26 56.15 32.98
N ASN A 517 2.63 55.57 34.13
CA ASN A 517 2.21 56.03 35.46
C ASN A 517 3.04 57.21 36.02
N ALA A 518 4.02 57.73 35.28
CA ALA A 518 4.88 58.82 35.74
C ALA A 518 4.16 60.17 35.83
N ARG A 519 4.52 61.01 36.81
CA ARG A 519 3.95 62.38 36.99
C ARG A 519 4.17 63.31 35.79
N ARG A 520 5.17 63.03 34.96
CA ARG A 520 5.45 63.69 33.68
C ARG A 520 5.86 62.62 32.68
N ILE A 521 5.02 62.36 31.70
CA ILE A 521 5.24 61.33 30.67
C ILE A 521 6.18 61.89 29.60
N ASP A 522 7.26 61.16 29.30
CA ASP A 522 8.07 61.38 28.10
C ASP A 522 7.46 60.58 26.93
N VAL A 523 6.79 61.29 26.02
CA VAL A 523 6.10 60.68 24.88
C VAL A 523 7.08 60.00 23.90
N GLY A 524 8.33 60.45 23.84
CA GLY A 524 9.36 59.83 22.99
C GLY A 524 9.79 58.48 23.56
N GLN A 525 10.09 58.44 24.86
CA GLN A 525 10.47 57.21 25.56
C GLN A 525 9.32 56.19 25.59
N LEU A 526 8.07 56.64 25.83
CA LEU A 526 6.89 55.77 25.80
C LEU A 526 6.71 55.07 24.45
N LYS A 527 6.87 55.82 23.34
CA LYS A 527 6.77 55.26 21.98
C LYS A 527 7.87 54.25 21.68
N LEU A 528 9.11 54.55 22.06
CA LEU A 528 10.24 53.63 21.87
C LEU A 528 10.03 52.32 22.65
N GLN A 529 9.58 52.42 23.91
CA GLN A 529 9.32 51.26 24.75
C GLN A 529 8.16 50.42 24.20
N THR A 530 7.08 51.06 23.74
CA THR A 530 5.95 50.38 23.10
C THR A 530 6.41 49.58 21.88
N ASN A 531 7.18 50.20 21.00
CA ASN A 531 7.71 49.53 19.81
C ASN A 531 8.64 48.35 20.15
N LEU A 532 9.42 48.45 21.24
CA LEU A 532 10.28 47.35 21.70
C LEU A 532 9.44 46.16 22.14
N VAL A 533 8.46 46.38 23.02
CA VAL A 533 7.54 45.34 23.51
C VAL A 533 6.80 44.68 22.35
N GLU A 534 6.26 45.48 21.41
CA GLU A 534 5.60 44.94 20.21
C GLU A 534 6.55 44.08 19.36
N SER A 535 7.80 44.51 19.18
CA SER A 535 8.77 43.75 18.37
C SER A 535 9.17 42.43 19.04
N LEU A 536 9.35 42.42 20.36
CA LEU A 536 9.69 41.21 21.11
C LEU A 536 8.53 40.22 21.16
N PHE A 537 7.30 40.70 21.30
CA PHE A 537 6.11 39.87 21.27
C PHE A 537 5.87 39.24 19.88
N GLU A 538 6.09 40.01 18.80
CA GLU A 538 6.04 39.45 17.44
C GLU A 538 7.15 38.42 17.21
N ALA A 539 8.36 38.62 17.78
CA ALA A 539 9.41 37.60 17.75
C ALA A 539 8.98 36.30 18.46
N GLU A 540 8.37 36.40 19.64
CA GLU A 540 7.84 35.25 20.38
C GLU A 540 6.79 34.47 19.56
N ILE A 541 5.87 35.18 18.90
CA ILE A 541 4.88 34.57 17.99
C ILE A 541 5.58 33.81 16.85
N ARG A 542 6.62 34.39 16.24
CA ARG A 542 7.32 33.76 15.12
C ARG A 542 8.08 32.51 15.56
N VAL A 543 8.64 32.46 16.76
CA VAL A 543 9.23 31.21 17.30
C VAL A 543 8.17 30.11 17.36
N ALA A 544 7.00 30.40 17.93
CA ALA A 544 5.90 29.44 18.04
C ALA A 544 5.37 28.98 16.66
N GLU A 545 5.27 29.88 15.69
CA GLU A 545 4.86 29.55 14.32
C GLU A 545 5.89 28.69 13.58
N VAL A 546 7.19 29.01 13.71
CA VAL A 546 8.27 28.18 13.14
C VAL A 546 8.26 26.78 13.76
N ALA A 547 8.13 26.69 15.08
CA ALA A 547 8.03 25.40 15.78
C ALA A 547 6.81 24.60 15.31
N GLY A 548 5.68 25.26 15.09
CA GLY A 548 4.47 24.64 14.53
C GLY A 548 4.65 24.13 13.10
N GLU A 549 5.24 24.94 12.22
CA GLU A 549 5.53 24.52 10.84
C GLU A 549 6.54 23.37 10.80
N SER A 550 7.56 23.40 11.65
CA SER A 550 8.51 22.30 11.83
C SER A 550 7.77 21.02 12.21
N ALA A 551 6.90 21.06 13.23
CA ALA A 551 6.07 19.92 13.64
C ALA A 551 5.19 19.37 12.51
N GLU A 552 4.56 20.24 11.72
CA GLU A 552 3.75 19.80 10.58
C GLU A 552 4.59 19.22 9.44
N PHE A 553 5.76 19.76 9.14
CA PHE A 553 6.66 19.20 8.13
C PHE A 553 7.12 17.80 8.49
N MET A 554 7.33 17.53 9.78
CA MET A 554 7.68 16.20 10.26
C MET A 554 6.53 15.18 10.06
N LEU A 555 5.26 15.61 10.19
CA LEU A 555 4.09 14.75 9.94
C LEU A 555 3.77 14.61 8.44
N ASP A 556 4.08 15.63 7.65
CA ASP A 556 3.60 15.83 6.29
C ASP A 556 4.69 16.47 5.42
N LYS A 557 5.80 15.72 5.25
CA LYS A 557 7.15 15.99 4.67
C LYS A 557 7.21 16.68 3.30
N ARG A 558 6.39 17.70 3.11
CA ARG A 558 6.18 18.43 1.87
C ARG A 558 7.18 19.57 1.77
N ILE A 559 8.00 19.51 0.73
CA ILE A 559 8.99 20.57 0.40
C ILE A 559 8.36 21.97 0.38
N ALA A 560 7.08 22.07 0.04
CA ALA A 560 6.32 23.33 0.05
C ALA A 560 6.29 24.05 1.41
N ARG A 561 6.61 23.38 2.52
CA ARG A 561 6.68 23.96 3.87
C ARG A 561 8.00 24.65 4.17
N ILE A 562 9.06 24.34 3.44
CA ILE A 562 10.39 24.92 3.65
C ILE A 562 10.36 26.44 3.40
N GLU A 563 9.70 26.88 2.33
CA GLU A 563 9.60 28.32 2.00
C GLU A 563 8.84 29.13 3.07
N PRO A 564 7.68 28.67 3.59
CA PRO A 564 7.06 29.26 4.78
C PRO A 564 7.99 29.35 6.00
N MET A 565 8.74 28.29 6.33
CA MET A 565 9.67 28.31 7.46
C MET A 565 10.79 29.34 7.27
N GLU A 566 11.44 29.35 6.09
CA GLU A 566 12.49 30.31 5.76
C GLU A 566 12.00 31.75 5.88
N ARG A 567 10.75 32.01 5.45
CA ARG A 567 10.12 33.32 5.61
C ARG A 567 9.91 33.69 7.08
N LEU A 568 9.34 32.79 7.88
CA LEU A 568 9.09 33.03 9.30
C LEU A 568 10.40 33.26 10.08
N LEU A 569 11.45 32.50 9.77
CA LEU A 569 12.79 32.69 10.34
C LEU A 569 13.40 34.04 9.97
N GLY A 570 13.22 34.48 8.72
CA GLY A 570 13.64 35.81 8.28
C GLY A 570 12.87 36.93 8.98
N GLU A 571 11.57 36.75 9.22
CA GLU A 571 10.74 37.67 10.00
C GLU A 571 11.20 37.72 11.47
N LEU A 572 11.45 36.57 12.10
CA LEU A 572 11.98 36.46 13.47
C LEU A 572 13.30 37.24 13.64
N LEU A 573 14.31 36.97 12.81
CA LEU A 573 15.58 37.70 12.82
C LEU A 573 15.38 39.20 12.62
N GLY A 574 14.43 39.57 11.77
CA GLY A 574 14.07 40.95 11.52
C GLY A 574 13.48 41.68 12.74
N TYR A 575 12.60 41.03 13.49
CA TYR A 575 12.05 41.58 14.73
C TYR A 575 13.11 41.68 15.82
N LEU A 576 13.97 40.66 15.97
CA LEU A 576 15.11 40.70 16.90
C LEU A 576 16.08 41.83 16.56
N GLY A 577 16.39 42.03 15.27
CA GLY A 577 17.21 43.14 14.80
C GLY A 577 16.60 44.51 15.11
N THR A 578 15.27 44.63 15.01
CA THR A 578 14.54 45.84 15.38
C THR A 578 14.62 46.11 16.88
N ALA A 579 14.37 45.09 17.71
CA ALA A 579 14.50 45.19 19.17
C ALA A 579 15.92 45.61 19.57
N LYS A 580 16.96 44.96 19.01
CA LYS A 580 18.38 45.25 19.21
C LYS A 580 18.74 46.71 18.91
N ALA A 581 18.12 47.33 17.91
CA ALA A 581 18.34 48.72 17.55
C ALA A 581 17.67 49.74 18.49
N ILE A 582 16.65 49.32 19.26
CA ILE A 582 15.90 50.19 20.18
C ILE A 582 16.60 50.29 21.54
N PHE A 583 17.17 49.21 22.08
CA PHE A 583 17.79 49.20 23.42
C PHE A 583 18.76 50.37 23.72
N PRO A 584 19.70 50.76 22.83
CA PRO A 584 20.62 51.86 23.10
C PRO A 584 19.95 53.23 23.24
N GLN A 585 18.69 53.35 22.82
CA GLN A 585 17.90 54.58 22.88
C GLN A 585 17.06 54.68 24.17
N LEU A 586 16.87 53.58 24.89
CA LEU A 586 16.04 53.50 26.10
C LEU A 586 16.83 53.70 27.39
N SER A 587 18.03 53.13 27.50
CA SER A 587 18.87 53.27 28.69
C SER A 587 19.89 54.40 28.58
N ASN A 588 20.09 55.13 29.68
CA ASN A 588 21.15 56.14 29.83
C ASN A 588 22.45 55.58 30.43
N SER A 589 22.46 54.32 30.88
CA SER A 589 23.60 53.66 31.51
C SER A 589 24.34 52.79 30.51
N GLN A 590 25.65 52.97 30.38
CA GLN A 590 26.47 52.11 29.52
C GLN A 590 26.43 50.63 29.94
N ALA A 591 26.18 50.34 31.22
CA ALA A 591 26.13 48.98 31.75
C ALA A 591 24.84 48.24 31.34
N GLU A 592 23.69 48.92 31.40
CA GLU A 592 22.38 48.36 30.98
C GLU A 592 22.38 48.13 29.47
N GLN A 593 22.80 49.12 28.68
CA GLN A 593 22.93 48.96 27.22
C GLN A 593 23.87 47.81 26.82
N ALA A 594 24.90 47.52 27.62
CA ALA A 594 25.80 46.41 27.36
C ALA A 594 25.14 45.05 27.69
N ALA A 595 24.37 44.98 28.77
CA ALA A 595 23.61 43.79 29.14
C ALA A 595 22.54 43.44 28.10
N ASP A 596 21.77 44.42 27.64
CA ASP A 596 20.72 44.23 26.64
C ASP A 596 21.29 43.76 25.30
N ARG A 597 22.39 44.39 24.85
CA ARG A 597 23.11 43.95 23.64
C ARG A 597 23.60 42.52 23.76
N GLN A 598 24.12 42.13 24.92
CA GLN A 598 24.59 40.77 25.14
C GLN A 598 23.42 39.76 25.14
N ARG A 599 22.27 40.11 25.71
CA ARG A 599 21.07 39.26 25.71
C ARG A 599 20.50 39.07 24.30
N MET A 600 20.41 40.16 23.52
CA MET A 600 19.98 40.07 22.13
C MET A 600 20.96 39.30 21.25
N GLN A 601 22.28 39.44 21.49
CA GLN A 601 23.26 38.65 20.77
C GLN A 601 23.11 37.16 21.07
N ARG A 602 22.86 36.78 22.33
CA ARG A 602 22.61 35.37 22.68
C ARG A 602 21.37 34.81 21.98
N LEU A 603 20.26 35.55 21.99
CA LEU A 603 19.04 35.15 21.27
C LEU A 603 19.28 35.01 19.76
N GLU A 604 20.05 35.92 19.15
CA GLU A 604 20.41 35.84 17.73
C GLU A 604 21.29 34.62 17.44
N ASP A 605 22.26 34.32 18.32
CA ASP A 605 23.11 33.13 18.22
C ASP A 605 22.27 31.83 18.35
N GLU A 606 21.31 31.78 19.29
CA GLU A 606 20.37 30.66 19.48
C GLU A 606 19.44 30.46 18.27
N VAL A 607 18.93 31.55 17.66
CA VAL A 607 18.14 31.46 16.43
C VAL A 607 18.98 30.90 15.29
N HIS A 608 20.26 31.28 15.18
CA HIS A 608 21.15 30.71 14.17
C HIS A 608 21.41 29.22 14.40
N GLU A 609 21.60 28.81 15.65
CA GLU A 609 21.74 27.39 16.03
C GLU A 609 20.45 26.62 15.71
N TYR A 610 19.28 27.20 15.97
CA TYR A 610 17.98 26.63 15.59
C TYR A 610 17.84 26.47 14.08
N ILE A 611 18.24 27.47 13.29
CA ILE A 611 18.21 27.41 11.82
C ILE A 611 19.10 26.26 11.30
N GLU A 612 20.29 26.10 11.86
CA GLU A 612 21.22 25.03 11.50
C GLU A 612 20.65 23.65 11.87
N ALA A 613 20.15 23.50 13.09
CA ALA A 613 19.50 22.26 13.52
C ALA A 613 18.26 21.92 12.66
N LEU A 614 17.44 22.92 12.31
CA LEU A 614 16.26 22.72 11.47
C LEU A 614 16.66 22.33 10.05
N SER A 615 17.70 22.95 9.50
CA SER A 615 18.28 22.56 8.22
C SER A 615 18.70 21.09 8.23
N GLU A 616 19.40 20.67 9.28
CA GLU A 616 19.85 19.29 9.43
C GLU A 616 18.69 18.29 9.52
N VAL A 617 17.63 18.62 10.26
CA VAL A 617 16.41 17.79 10.34
C VAL A 617 15.75 17.67 8.97
N VAL A 618 15.54 18.80 8.28
CA VAL A 618 14.90 18.83 6.96
C VAL A 618 15.66 17.95 5.96
N VAL A 619 16.99 18.01 5.96
CA VAL A 619 17.84 17.21 5.07
C VAL A 619 17.76 15.72 5.43
N ALA A 620 17.87 15.39 6.71
CA ALA A 620 17.81 14.00 7.17
C ALA A 620 16.44 13.36 6.86
N GLU A 621 15.33 14.08 7.05
CA GLU A 621 13.99 13.58 6.72
C GLU A 621 13.79 13.36 5.22
N LEU A 622 14.27 14.29 4.38
CA LEU A 622 14.21 14.11 2.93
C LEU A 622 15.07 12.91 2.49
N GLN A 623 16.22 12.67 3.13
CA GLN A 623 17.05 11.49 2.87
C GLN A 623 16.35 10.19 3.29
N VAL A 624 15.63 10.19 4.43
CA VAL A 624 14.81 9.03 4.84
C VAL A 624 13.79 8.68 3.74
N GLU A 625 13.11 9.67 3.15
CA GLU A 625 12.15 9.42 2.06
C GLU A 625 12.82 8.83 0.80
N VAL A 626 13.99 9.34 0.43
CA VAL A 626 14.76 8.78 -0.71
C VAL A 626 15.16 7.34 -0.42
N ASN A 627 15.72 7.07 0.76
CA ASN A 627 16.15 5.74 1.16
C ASN A 627 14.97 4.77 1.26
N GLN A 628 13.78 5.23 1.67
CA GLN A 628 12.56 4.42 1.68
C GLN A 628 12.13 3.99 0.27
N VAL A 629 12.20 4.91 -0.70
CA VAL A 629 11.90 4.60 -2.10
C VAL A 629 12.89 3.58 -2.65
N ASP A 630 14.19 3.80 -2.44
CA ASP A 630 15.26 2.90 -2.89
C ASP A 630 15.12 1.51 -2.24
N ALA A 631 14.95 1.43 -0.91
CA ALA A 631 14.78 0.16 -0.20
C ALA A 631 13.53 -0.62 -0.69
N ARG A 632 12.42 0.08 -0.94
CA ARG A 632 11.20 -0.55 -1.48
C ARG A 632 11.41 -1.06 -2.89
N GLU A 633 12.13 -0.33 -3.73
CA GLU A 633 12.46 -0.75 -5.08
C GLU A 633 13.29 -2.04 -5.05
N GLU A 634 14.32 -2.07 -4.22
CA GLU A 634 15.21 -3.22 -4.09
C GLU A 634 14.46 -4.45 -3.56
N MET A 635 13.61 -4.27 -2.55
CA MET A 635 12.78 -5.34 -2.02
C MET A 635 11.80 -5.88 -3.06
N THR A 636 11.15 -5.00 -3.83
CA THR A 636 10.25 -5.41 -4.91
C THR A 636 11.01 -6.19 -5.99
N GLY A 637 12.24 -5.80 -6.28
CA GLY A 637 13.15 -6.54 -7.16
C GLY A 637 13.47 -7.93 -6.63
N ILE A 638 13.79 -8.04 -5.33
CA ILE A 638 14.06 -9.32 -4.65
C ILE A 638 12.82 -10.24 -4.73
N GLU A 639 11.64 -9.76 -4.34
CA GLU A 639 10.38 -10.52 -4.39
C GLU A 639 10.05 -10.99 -5.81
N THR A 640 10.17 -10.11 -6.80
CA THR A 640 9.87 -10.46 -8.20
C THR A 640 10.80 -11.54 -8.73
N LEU A 641 12.10 -11.44 -8.43
CA LEU A 641 13.09 -12.43 -8.87
C LEU A 641 12.92 -13.74 -8.11
N ALA A 642 12.76 -13.71 -6.78
CA ALA A 642 12.59 -14.89 -5.94
C ALA A 642 11.32 -15.67 -6.32
N GLY A 643 10.17 -15.01 -6.41
CA GLY A 643 8.92 -15.64 -6.83
C GLY A 643 8.97 -16.20 -8.26
N GLY A 644 9.68 -15.52 -9.17
CA GLY A 644 9.91 -16.01 -10.53
C GLY A 644 10.76 -17.28 -10.58
N ILE A 645 11.83 -17.35 -9.79
CA ILE A 645 12.66 -18.56 -9.65
C ILE A 645 11.88 -19.69 -8.99
N ALA A 646 11.14 -19.41 -7.91
CA ALA A 646 10.33 -20.39 -7.19
C ALA A 646 9.29 -21.03 -8.11
N THR A 647 8.56 -20.21 -8.88
CA THR A 647 7.56 -20.69 -9.86
C THR A 647 8.20 -21.55 -10.94
N TYR A 648 9.39 -21.17 -11.42
CA TYR A 648 10.10 -21.93 -12.45
C TYR A 648 10.57 -23.29 -11.94
N LEU A 649 11.21 -23.32 -10.77
CA LEU A 649 11.75 -24.56 -10.17
C LEU A 649 10.63 -25.51 -9.73
N ASP A 650 9.51 -25.01 -9.20
CA ASP A 650 8.33 -25.83 -8.91
C ASP A 650 7.79 -26.51 -10.18
N GLY A 651 7.78 -25.78 -11.30
CA GLY A 651 7.43 -26.33 -12.61
C GLY A 651 8.41 -27.41 -13.11
N GLU A 652 9.72 -27.23 -12.89
CA GLU A 652 10.71 -28.27 -13.22
C GLU A 652 10.57 -29.51 -12.33
N ALA A 653 10.33 -29.33 -11.03
CA ALA A 653 10.12 -30.43 -10.08
C ALA A 653 8.87 -31.26 -10.42
N GLU A 654 7.74 -30.61 -10.74
CA GLU A 654 6.51 -31.33 -11.10
C GLU A 654 6.68 -32.06 -12.46
N SER A 655 7.38 -31.45 -13.42
CA SER A 655 7.75 -32.10 -14.69
C SER A 655 8.66 -33.33 -14.47
N ALA A 656 9.66 -33.23 -13.60
CA ALA A 656 10.55 -34.35 -13.26
C ALA A 656 9.78 -35.51 -12.63
N LYS A 657 8.82 -35.19 -11.74
CA LYS A 657 7.90 -36.16 -11.12
C LYS A 657 6.92 -36.78 -12.13
N GLU A 658 6.42 -36.05 -13.11
CA GLU A 658 5.61 -36.65 -14.19
C GLU A 658 6.43 -37.64 -15.03
N GLN A 659 7.65 -37.26 -15.40
CA GLN A 659 8.59 -38.15 -16.09
C GLN A 659 8.89 -39.39 -15.24
N ALA A 660 8.95 -39.23 -13.92
CA ALA A 660 9.15 -40.32 -12.96
C ALA A 660 8.06 -41.36 -13.00
N ASN A 661 6.82 -40.89 -12.91
CA ASN A 661 5.65 -41.74 -12.92
C ASN A 661 5.54 -42.49 -14.25
N MET A 662 5.79 -41.82 -15.39
CA MET A 662 5.84 -42.47 -16.69
C MET A 662 6.94 -43.53 -16.76
N LEU A 663 8.14 -43.23 -16.27
CA LEU A 663 9.25 -44.17 -16.27
C LEU A 663 8.96 -45.41 -15.41
N MET A 664 8.42 -45.21 -14.21
CA MET A 664 8.00 -46.32 -13.33
C MET A 664 6.99 -47.23 -14.03
N ILE A 665 6.00 -46.66 -14.73
CA ILE A 665 5.02 -47.43 -15.49
C ILE A 665 5.71 -48.26 -16.59
N VAL A 666 6.62 -47.65 -17.36
CA VAL A 666 7.38 -48.35 -18.40
C VAL A 666 8.23 -49.48 -17.81
N MET A 667 8.92 -49.23 -16.70
CA MET A 667 9.74 -50.24 -16.02
C MET A 667 8.89 -51.39 -15.47
N MET A 668 7.70 -51.11 -14.91
CA MET A 668 6.75 -52.14 -14.46
C MET A 668 6.27 -53.02 -15.62
N LEU A 669 5.93 -52.41 -16.77
CA LEU A 669 5.53 -53.15 -17.97
C LEU A 669 6.67 -54.02 -18.51
N LEU A 670 7.90 -53.52 -18.50
CA LEU A 670 9.08 -54.23 -18.97
C LEU A 670 9.44 -55.40 -18.04
N ALA A 671 9.37 -55.18 -16.72
CA ALA A 671 9.52 -56.24 -15.72
C ALA A 671 8.45 -57.33 -15.86
N ALA A 672 7.19 -56.96 -16.10
CA ALA A 672 6.11 -57.91 -16.37
C ALA A 672 6.37 -58.73 -17.65
N ALA A 673 6.76 -58.08 -18.75
CA ALA A 673 7.08 -58.75 -20.01
C ALA A 673 8.25 -59.73 -19.85
N VAL A 674 9.34 -59.29 -19.23
CA VAL A 674 10.53 -60.13 -18.97
C VAL A 674 10.19 -61.29 -18.03
N GLY A 675 9.44 -61.03 -16.96
CA GLY A 675 8.95 -62.08 -16.04
C GLY A 675 8.12 -63.14 -16.76
N THR A 676 7.26 -62.72 -17.70
CA THR A 676 6.43 -63.63 -18.51
C THR A 676 7.28 -64.50 -19.43
N VAL A 677 8.30 -63.92 -20.07
CA VAL A 677 9.25 -64.65 -20.94
C VAL A 677 10.06 -65.65 -20.13
N ILE A 678 10.58 -65.26 -18.96
CA ILE A 678 11.33 -66.15 -18.07
C ILE A 678 10.44 -67.29 -17.59
N ALA A 679 9.22 -67.00 -17.13
CA ALA A 679 8.26 -68.01 -16.70
C ALA A 679 8.01 -69.04 -17.82
N PHE A 680 7.80 -68.57 -19.06
CA PHE A 680 7.65 -69.44 -20.22
C PHE A 680 8.86 -70.37 -20.45
N PHE A 681 10.09 -69.83 -20.40
CA PHE A 681 11.30 -70.64 -20.58
C PHE A 681 11.55 -71.63 -19.43
N VAL A 682 11.26 -71.23 -18.18
CA VAL A 682 11.37 -72.10 -17.01
C VAL A 682 10.35 -73.22 -17.09
N THR A 683 9.08 -72.90 -17.33
CA THR A 683 8.01 -73.90 -17.52
C THR A 683 8.39 -74.88 -18.63
N ARG A 684 8.82 -74.37 -19.80
CA ARG A 684 9.24 -75.22 -20.93
C ARG A 684 10.42 -76.12 -20.59
N SER A 685 11.38 -75.64 -19.79
CA SER A 685 12.57 -76.41 -19.40
C SER A 685 12.32 -77.42 -18.29
N ILE A 686 11.22 -77.28 -17.54
CA ILE A 686 10.77 -78.26 -16.55
C ILE A 686 9.91 -79.35 -17.23
N THR A 687 9.11 -78.98 -18.24
CA THR A 687 8.22 -79.91 -18.97
C THR A 687 8.91 -80.73 -20.06
N ALA A 688 10.13 -80.36 -20.47
CA ALA A 688 10.94 -81.05 -21.47
C ALA A 688 12.13 -81.72 -20.80
#